data_AF-A0A317WF66-F1
#
_entry.id   AF-A0A317WF66-F1
#
_cell.length_a   1.000
_cell.length_b   1.000
_cell.length_c   1.000
_cell.angle_alpha   90.00
_cell.angle_beta   90.00
_cell.angle_gamma   90.00
#
_symmetry.space_group_name_H-M   'P 1'
#
loop_
_entity.id
_entity.type
_entity.pdbx_description
1 polymer ?
#
loop_
_entity_poly.entity_id
_entity_poly.type
_entity_poly.pdbx_seq_one_letter_code
_entity_poly.pdbx_strand_id
1 'polypeptide(L)'
;MSTPFDLRNPGRPIHVGVVLLNTVTEHLDIAPVGFFHNISKDFIKTLPPFAMTDEVRSQALDFVTHWVTEDGKTPGVLSGNLKVIPTDSFTTCSPLDIILIGAGQTGYQATETEKAFLRKCYSECSAFLSVCGASDALLATGILEGKTATGPRSFLPLFRQIAPGTNWVEKRWVRDEKIWTTGTLLNGLDMIAAFGTEMWGGEGSLVEHMLTLAIHVGPARSGTPVEGKHEVPRIICFVYHAELRRCAKLGYMCTVTGSPPLTTARSEKSPKTRDVGATPHPPSSSDDLVSNLFQDKPREKDQVMQLRELHRGLLPGHTTDDGNPPTPIHTPPSISETVDCEPKSIKINLSMQEAEELLHQFNQRRTYFPFISIPKDTTASSMATSQPFLLLAILTISLTRKPLLQKRLDERFRRVLSERIIFYGEKSMDYVQGLLVYMAWRPLHIRPLSNQGSQFMQILVTMISDLKLTERMHDEGARDVCLGCYSLSSLVSVGFRRRGDDTAYSYLKAAIESNSTPNQPYNEQLQLAKLQILFEETIRSQTECISLKCPNTKDQRLKQKMESLRLELQIFQRVHTLNTSTSTPTSKKLYTNTPTVPLHLSTLSLKVHIALLPFRILNPKSPLRPDLDQATSCATAIRSFFEYFLSIPQEEYITFSIREWCQLILTISASSYICFLPLAPGSGLTSPEWIDFQVKTRSNMLIYLESLSHRMCSLSVTKRGDTPDLFFMFKSVLDIVLPTYAPVHGGSSAMREEESLREGSPEMSVPTRSATSTRCPMMNGSIRQSEFWEAMEQSDLYFEGLGNGNGGNGGSGEDMCSLGVPGVGSLFDDCGDWPSIFSEWVNICNS
;
A
#
# COMPACT_ATOMS: atom_id res chain seq x y z
N MET A 1 45.37 29.19 -18.68
CA MET A 1 44.33 28.30 -18.10
C MET A 1 44.37 27.02 -18.92
N SER A 2 44.61 25.88 -18.27
CA SER A 2 44.54 24.57 -18.94
C SER A 2 43.14 24.38 -19.51
N THR A 3 43.04 23.88 -20.74
CA THR A 3 41.76 23.48 -21.32
C THR A 3 41.09 22.44 -20.40
N PRO A 4 39.82 22.63 -20.00
CA PRO A 4 39.09 21.67 -19.18
C PRO A 4 39.11 20.29 -19.82
N PHE A 5 39.22 19.24 -19.00
CA PHE A 5 39.20 17.86 -19.45
C PHE A 5 37.88 17.54 -20.15
N ASP A 6 37.92 17.05 -21.39
CA ASP A 6 36.70 16.73 -22.14
C ASP A 6 36.10 15.40 -21.66
N LEU A 7 35.04 15.49 -20.86
CA LEU A 7 34.34 14.32 -20.34
C LEU A 7 33.73 13.44 -21.44
N ARG A 8 33.41 13.99 -22.61
CA ARG A 8 32.79 13.24 -23.71
C ARG A 8 33.78 12.36 -24.45
N ASN A 9 35.05 12.76 -24.47
CA ASN A 9 36.14 12.01 -25.08
C ASN A 9 37.36 12.02 -24.17
N PRO A 10 37.32 11.25 -23.07
CA PRO A 10 38.25 11.43 -21.96
C PRO A 10 39.69 11.00 -22.29
N GLY A 11 39.91 10.02 -23.18
CA GLY A 11 41.26 9.56 -23.59
C GLY A 11 42.14 8.95 -22.49
N ARG A 12 41.76 9.09 -21.22
CA ARG A 12 42.33 8.54 -19.98
C ARG A 12 41.18 8.28 -18.98
N PRO A 13 41.42 7.56 -17.86
CA PRO A 13 40.41 7.42 -16.82
C PRO A 13 39.91 8.78 -16.29
N ILE A 14 38.63 8.85 -15.96
CA ILE A 14 37.96 10.02 -15.39
C ILE A 14 38.09 9.97 -13.86
N HIS A 15 38.69 11.00 -13.27
CA HIS A 15 38.89 11.11 -11.84
C HIS A 15 37.67 11.78 -11.18
N VAL A 16 36.94 11.03 -10.37
CA VAL A 16 35.75 11.48 -9.64
C VAL A 16 36.10 11.62 -8.17
N GLY A 17 36.07 12.84 -7.63
CA GLY A 17 36.34 13.08 -6.22
C GLY A 17 35.07 13.33 -5.42
N VAL A 18 34.87 12.52 -4.38
CA VAL A 18 33.89 12.79 -3.33
C VAL A 18 34.61 13.51 -2.20
N VAL A 19 34.29 14.79 -2.02
CA VAL A 19 34.95 15.65 -1.03
C VAL A 19 34.16 15.63 0.27
N LEU A 20 34.80 15.16 1.33
CA LEU A 20 34.24 15.08 2.68
C LEU A 20 34.92 16.14 3.54
N LEU A 21 34.13 17.12 3.98
CA LEU A 21 34.56 18.16 4.91
C LEU A 21 34.65 17.58 6.34
N ASN A 22 35.25 18.30 7.29
CA ASN A 22 35.42 17.89 8.70
C ASN A 22 34.10 17.98 9.50
N THR A 23 33.05 17.37 8.96
CA THR A 23 31.70 17.30 9.50
C THR A 23 31.09 15.93 9.15
N VAL A 24 30.02 15.56 9.86
CA VAL A 24 29.16 14.47 9.42
C VAL A 24 28.51 14.87 8.09
N THR A 25 28.75 14.08 7.04
CA THR A 25 28.16 14.28 5.70
C THR A 25 26.93 13.39 5.53
N GLU A 26 25.85 13.91 4.94
CA GLU A 26 24.67 13.09 4.67
C GLU A 26 24.98 11.99 3.63
N HIS A 27 24.85 10.72 4.01
CA HIS A 27 25.25 9.60 3.16
C HIS A 27 24.44 9.53 1.84
N LEU A 28 23.17 9.93 1.85
CA LEU A 28 22.33 9.98 0.65
C LEU A 28 22.79 11.06 -0.34
N ASP A 29 23.45 12.11 0.12
CA ASP A 29 23.87 13.22 -0.74
C ASP A 29 25.08 12.84 -1.62
N ILE A 30 25.89 11.89 -1.15
CA ILE A 30 27.04 11.36 -1.90
C ILE A 30 26.74 10.05 -2.63
N ALA A 31 25.57 9.44 -2.40
CA ALA A 31 25.09 8.26 -3.13
C ALA A 31 25.15 8.37 -4.66
N PRO A 32 24.98 9.56 -5.30
CA PRO A 32 25.15 9.71 -6.75
C PRO A 32 26.49 9.22 -7.31
N VAL A 33 27.56 9.12 -6.50
CA VAL A 33 28.85 8.57 -6.96
C VAL A 33 28.72 7.16 -7.52
N GLY A 34 27.76 6.37 -7.04
CA GLY A 34 27.52 5.00 -7.52
C GLY A 34 27.14 4.93 -9.00
N PHE A 35 26.63 6.02 -9.59
CA PHE A 35 26.32 6.10 -11.01
C PHE A 35 27.55 5.80 -11.88
N PHE A 36 28.72 6.34 -11.54
CA PHE A 36 29.94 6.17 -12.31
C PHE A 36 30.43 4.71 -12.31
N HIS A 37 30.25 4.01 -11.19
CA HIS A 37 30.55 2.57 -11.14
C HIS A 37 29.67 1.77 -12.11
N ASN A 38 28.38 2.10 -12.20
CA ASN A 38 27.41 1.37 -13.03
C ASN A 38 27.69 1.48 -14.54
N ILE A 39 28.40 2.52 -14.99
CA ILE A 39 28.79 2.69 -16.40
C ILE A 39 30.29 2.45 -16.62
N SER A 40 30.98 1.89 -15.63
CA SER A 40 32.42 1.62 -15.69
C SER A 40 32.75 0.34 -16.44
N LYS A 41 33.91 0.30 -17.12
CA LYS A 41 34.39 -0.94 -17.78
C LYS A 41 34.45 -2.12 -16.83
N ASP A 42 34.87 -1.90 -15.58
CA ASP A 42 35.02 -2.98 -14.61
C ASP A 42 33.67 -3.57 -14.20
N PHE A 43 32.65 -2.75 -14.00
CA PHE A 43 31.30 -3.26 -13.74
C PHE A 43 30.72 -3.97 -14.98
N ILE A 44 30.80 -3.35 -16.16
CA ILE A 44 30.23 -3.89 -17.40
C ILE A 44 30.86 -5.24 -17.81
N LYS A 45 32.13 -5.48 -17.47
CA LYS A 45 32.79 -6.78 -17.64
C LYS A 45 32.16 -7.89 -16.79
N THR A 46 31.65 -7.57 -15.60
CA THR A 46 31.04 -8.56 -14.70
C THR A 46 29.61 -8.95 -15.10
N LEU A 47 28.95 -8.12 -15.90
CA LEU A 47 27.59 -8.39 -16.37
C LEU A 47 27.57 -9.57 -17.37
N PRO A 48 26.56 -10.44 -17.30
CA PRO A 48 26.46 -11.58 -18.20
C PRO A 48 26.23 -11.13 -19.65
N PRO A 49 26.71 -11.89 -20.67
CA PRO A 49 26.65 -11.48 -22.08
C PRO A 49 25.25 -11.20 -22.65
N PHE A 50 24.19 -11.66 -21.99
CA PHE A 50 22.81 -11.40 -22.41
C PHE A 50 22.25 -10.07 -21.89
N ALA A 51 22.94 -9.38 -20.98
CA ALA A 51 22.43 -8.17 -20.34
C ALA A 51 22.43 -6.95 -21.28
N MET A 52 23.33 -6.92 -22.27
CA MET A 52 23.49 -5.84 -23.25
C MET A 52 24.36 -6.31 -24.43
N THR A 53 24.22 -5.67 -25.58
CA THR A 53 24.99 -6.02 -26.78
C THR A 53 26.43 -5.53 -26.68
N ASP A 54 27.34 -6.12 -27.45
CA ASP A 54 28.76 -5.76 -27.43
C ASP A 54 28.99 -4.30 -27.86
N GLU A 55 28.13 -3.76 -28.74
CA GLU A 55 28.15 -2.35 -29.13
C GLU A 55 27.90 -1.43 -27.94
N VAL A 56 26.92 -1.76 -27.08
CA VAL A 56 26.62 -1.00 -25.86
C VAL A 56 27.74 -1.15 -24.84
N ARG A 57 28.31 -2.36 -24.69
CA ARG A 57 29.43 -2.63 -23.77
C ARG A 57 30.68 -1.83 -24.11
N SER A 58 30.93 -1.61 -25.40
CA SER A 58 32.10 -0.86 -25.88
C SER A 58 32.10 0.61 -25.46
N GLN A 59 30.95 1.16 -25.07
CA GLN A 59 30.79 2.55 -24.62
C GLN A 59 31.17 2.76 -23.15
N ALA A 60 31.49 1.68 -22.40
CA ALA A 60 31.85 1.77 -20.99
C ALA A 60 33.13 2.59 -20.78
N LEU A 61 33.13 3.41 -19.73
CA LEU A 61 34.21 4.36 -19.42
C LEU A 61 35.07 3.87 -18.26
N ASP A 62 36.28 4.39 -18.13
CA ASP A 62 37.14 4.12 -16.98
C ASP A 62 37.00 5.26 -15.96
N PHE A 63 36.71 4.91 -14.71
CA PHE A 63 36.57 5.86 -13.61
C PHE A 63 37.52 5.51 -12.47
N VAL A 64 38.11 6.53 -11.85
CA VAL A 64 38.85 6.41 -10.59
C VAL A 64 38.13 7.26 -9.56
N THR A 65 37.60 6.62 -8.52
CA THR A 65 36.88 7.31 -7.44
C THR A 65 37.84 7.63 -6.31
N HIS A 66 37.92 8.91 -5.95
CA HIS A 66 38.71 9.43 -4.84
C HIS A 66 37.79 9.82 -3.69
N TRP A 67 38.07 9.31 -2.49
CA TRP A 67 37.44 9.72 -1.25
C TRP A 67 38.37 10.69 -0.54
N VAL A 68 38.05 11.98 -0.59
CA VAL A 68 38.98 13.04 -0.22
C VAL A 68 38.59 13.65 1.12
N THR A 69 39.51 13.60 2.09
CA THR A 69 39.42 14.35 3.36
C THR A 69 40.58 15.32 3.49
N GLU A 70 40.58 16.20 4.50
CA GLU A 70 41.64 17.20 4.64
C GLU A 70 43.04 16.59 4.75
N ASP A 71 43.20 15.58 5.62
CA ASP A 71 44.48 14.93 5.92
C ASP A 71 44.72 13.62 5.16
N GLY A 72 43.70 13.07 4.47
CA GLY A 72 43.74 11.79 3.78
C GLY A 72 43.97 10.58 4.71
N LYS A 73 43.77 10.74 6.02
CA LYS A 73 43.99 9.70 7.03
C LYS A 73 42.78 9.52 7.93
N THR A 74 42.17 10.62 8.36
CA THR A 74 40.99 10.61 9.22
C THR A 74 39.79 10.13 8.40
N PRO A 75 39.09 9.06 8.85
CA PRO A 75 37.89 8.58 8.17
C PRO A 75 36.82 9.66 8.08
N GLY A 76 36.26 9.86 6.89
CA GLY A 76 35.10 10.72 6.70
C GLY A 76 33.89 10.10 7.40
N VAL A 77 33.18 10.89 8.20
CA VAL A 77 32.01 10.43 8.95
C VAL A 77 30.75 10.77 8.15
N LEU A 78 29.88 9.79 7.96
CA LEU A 78 28.58 10.00 7.32
C LEU A 78 27.42 9.77 8.29
N SER A 79 26.23 10.26 7.93
CA SER A 79 25.01 9.98 8.70
C SER A 79 24.74 8.48 8.82
N GLY A 80 24.12 8.06 9.92
CA GLY A 80 23.90 6.64 10.23
C GLY A 80 25.15 5.89 10.74
N ASN A 81 26.14 6.61 11.27
CA ASN A 81 27.39 6.05 11.82
C ASN A 81 28.27 5.32 10.80
N LEU A 82 28.12 5.61 9.50
CA LEU A 82 28.99 5.09 8.46
C LEU A 82 30.32 5.86 8.44
N LYS A 83 31.40 5.14 8.16
CA LYS A 83 32.75 5.70 8.01
C LYS A 83 33.32 5.34 6.66
N VAL A 84 33.89 6.32 5.99
CA VAL A 84 34.59 6.14 4.71
C VAL A 84 36.09 6.28 4.95
N ILE A 85 36.86 5.30 4.51
CA ILE A 85 38.32 5.36 4.54
C ILE A 85 38.77 6.28 3.39
N PRO A 86 39.48 7.39 3.66
CA PRO A 86 39.94 8.29 2.61
C PRO A 86 41.00 7.62 1.75
N THR A 87 41.01 7.97 0.46
CA THR A 87 42.06 7.58 -0.48
C THR A 87 43.07 8.70 -0.70
N ASP A 88 42.65 9.96 -0.51
CA ASP A 88 43.45 11.14 -0.83
C ASP A 88 43.26 12.24 0.22
N SER A 89 44.28 13.09 0.37
CA SER A 89 44.22 14.33 1.16
C SER A 89 44.05 15.55 0.25
N PHE A 90 43.68 16.72 0.80
CA PHE A 90 43.64 17.97 0.01
C PHE A 90 44.98 18.34 -0.63
N THR A 91 46.09 17.88 -0.05
CA THR A 91 47.45 18.16 -0.54
C THR A 91 47.96 17.13 -1.55
N THR A 92 47.55 15.87 -1.42
CA THR A 92 48.03 14.75 -2.24
C THR A 92 47.10 14.40 -3.39
N CYS A 93 45.85 14.88 -3.37
CA CYS A 93 44.87 14.60 -4.39
C CYS A 93 45.30 15.18 -5.75
N SER A 94 45.32 14.32 -6.77
CA SER A 94 45.53 14.73 -8.16
C SER A 94 44.34 15.56 -8.67
N PRO A 95 44.48 16.34 -9.75
CA PRO A 95 43.37 17.11 -10.31
C PRO A 95 42.14 16.23 -10.58
N LEU A 96 40.99 16.66 -10.08
CA LEU A 96 39.71 15.94 -10.18
C LEU A 96 38.90 16.47 -11.37
N ASP A 97 38.40 15.57 -12.21
CA ASP A 97 37.60 15.94 -13.38
C ASP A 97 36.14 16.24 -13.01
N ILE A 98 35.60 15.46 -12.07
CA ILE A 98 34.26 15.60 -11.52
C ILE A 98 34.36 15.66 -10.00
N ILE A 99 33.73 16.66 -9.38
CA ILE A 99 33.61 16.76 -7.93
C ILE A 99 32.17 16.49 -7.51
N LEU A 100 32.00 15.73 -6.43
CA LEU A 100 30.74 15.55 -5.73
C LEU A 100 30.91 15.97 -4.27
N ILE A 101 30.02 16.82 -3.78
CA ILE A 101 29.94 17.24 -2.38
C ILE A 101 28.50 17.15 -1.87
N GLY A 102 28.35 16.59 -0.66
CA GLY A 102 27.08 16.46 0.04
C GLY A 102 26.93 17.44 1.20
N ALA A 103 25.74 17.52 1.79
CA ALA A 103 25.49 18.41 2.91
C ALA A 103 26.24 17.95 4.17
N GLY A 104 26.86 18.91 4.85
CA GLY A 104 27.40 18.73 6.19
C GLY A 104 26.33 18.89 7.27
N GLN A 105 26.76 18.77 8.53
CA GLN A 105 25.90 18.99 9.69
C GLN A 105 25.46 20.45 9.74
N THR A 106 24.17 20.68 10.00
CA THR A 106 23.60 22.03 10.11
C THR A 106 24.41 22.88 11.10
N GLY A 107 24.86 24.05 10.64
CA GLY A 107 25.65 25.00 11.43
C GLY A 107 27.16 24.81 11.36
N TYR A 108 27.66 23.78 10.67
CA TYR A 108 29.09 23.66 10.36
C TYR A 108 29.57 24.83 9.49
N GLN A 109 30.77 25.34 9.77
CA GLN A 109 31.39 26.42 9.00
C GLN A 109 32.68 25.91 8.40
N ALA A 110 32.77 25.91 7.07
CA ALA A 110 33.96 25.42 6.37
C ALA A 110 35.21 26.22 6.77
N THR A 111 36.34 25.53 6.95
CA THR A 111 37.63 26.15 7.27
C THR A 111 38.21 26.86 6.04
N GLU A 112 39.21 27.74 6.21
CA GLU A 112 39.88 28.34 5.05
C GLU A 112 40.62 27.30 4.20
N THR A 113 41.15 26.23 4.81
CA THR A 113 41.75 25.12 4.08
C THR A 113 40.73 24.43 3.16
N GLU A 114 39.54 24.13 3.71
CA GLU A 114 38.44 23.54 2.95
C GLU A 114 37.97 24.46 1.82
N LYS A 115 37.75 25.75 2.12
CA LYS A 115 37.35 26.73 1.10
C LYS A 115 38.40 26.87 -0.01
N ALA A 116 39.69 26.91 0.34
CA ALA A 116 40.78 26.98 -0.63
C ALA A 116 40.81 25.74 -1.52
N PHE A 117 40.62 24.55 -0.95
CA PHE A 117 40.53 23.30 -1.70
C PHE A 117 39.32 23.28 -2.64
N LEU A 118 38.13 23.69 -2.17
CA LEU A 118 36.93 23.77 -3.01
C LEU A 118 37.11 24.74 -4.19
N ARG A 119 37.76 25.91 -3.96
CA ARG A 119 38.11 26.86 -5.04
C ARG A 119 39.10 26.25 -6.04
N LYS A 120 40.13 25.54 -5.56
CA LYS A 120 41.09 24.83 -6.41
C LYS A 120 40.37 23.79 -7.28
N CYS A 121 39.59 22.91 -6.66
CA CYS A 121 38.79 21.89 -7.35
C CYS A 121 37.87 22.51 -8.41
N TYR A 122 37.13 23.57 -8.05
CA TYR A 122 36.28 24.27 -9.00
C TYR A 122 37.06 24.87 -10.15
N SER A 123 38.28 25.38 -9.93
CA SER A 123 39.09 25.95 -11.03
C SER A 123 39.58 24.89 -12.02
N GLU A 124 39.89 23.69 -11.54
CA GLU A 124 40.52 22.61 -12.32
C GLU A 124 39.52 21.66 -12.98
N CYS A 125 38.33 21.49 -12.38
CA CYS A 125 37.38 20.48 -12.82
C CYS A 125 36.57 20.84 -14.06
N SER A 126 36.03 19.80 -14.68
CA SER A 126 35.07 19.89 -15.78
C SER A 126 33.62 19.88 -15.30
N ALA A 127 33.34 19.30 -14.12
CA ALA A 127 32.02 19.34 -13.50
C ALA A 127 32.10 19.39 -11.98
N PHE A 128 31.24 20.21 -11.36
CA PHE A 128 31.12 20.35 -9.91
C PHE A 128 29.69 20.09 -9.49
N LEU A 129 29.47 19.01 -8.73
CA LEU A 129 28.17 18.49 -8.35
C LEU A 129 27.93 18.73 -6.85
N SER A 130 26.96 19.56 -6.50
CA SER A 130 26.62 19.96 -5.14
C SER A 130 25.21 19.49 -4.79
N VAL A 131 25.08 18.69 -3.74
CA VAL A 131 23.79 18.08 -3.35
C VAL A 131 23.26 18.68 -2.06
N CYS A 132 21.96 18.98 -2.05
CA CYS A 132 21.21 19.44 -0.87
C CYS A 132 21.85 20.68 -0.20
N GLY A 133 22.09 20.63 1.11
CA GLY A 133 22.68 21.70 1.90
C GLY A 133 24.16 22.00 1.60
N ALA A 134 24.83 21.24 0.73
CA ALA A 134 26.21 21.52 0.33
C ALA A 134 26.40 22.93 -0.24
N SER A 135 25.34 23.52 -0.81
CA SER A 135 25.34 24.89 -1.31
C SER A 135 25.82 25.92 -0.27
N ASP A 136 25.62 25.68 1.03
CA ASP A 136 26.13 26.55 2.11
C ASP A 136 27.67 26.63 2.12
N ALA A 137 28.34 25.47 2.01
CA ALA A 137 29.81 25.42 1.91
C ALA A 137 30.31 26.12 0.65
N LEU A 138 29.60 25.98 -0.49
CA LEU A 138 29.95 26.68 -1.72
C LEU A 138 29.71 28.19 -1.62
N LEU A 139 28.68 28.65 -0.91
CA LEU A 139 28.46 30.08 -0.69
C LEU A 139 29.64 30.72 0.03
N ALA A 140 30.15 30.07 1.07
CA ALA A 140 31.32 30.55 1.82
C ALA A 140 32.59 30.70 0.96
N THR A 141 32.67 29.99 -0.18
CA THR A 141 33.80 30.11 -1.10
C THR A 141 33.69 31.27 -2.08
N GLY A 142 32.47 31.78 -2.33
CA GLY A 142 32.16 32.75 -3.39
C GLY A 142 31.97 32.14 -4.78
N ILE A 143 32.01 30.81 -4.94
CA ILE A 143 31.86 30.12 -6.24
C ILE A 143 30.48 30.38 -6.88
N LEU A 144 29.44 30.58 -6.07
CA LEU A 144 28.06 30.76 -6.53
C LEU A 144 27.73 32.21 -6.95
N GLU A 145 28.63 33.16 -6.69
CA GLU A 145 28.40 34.56 -7.02
C GLU A 145 28.19 34.75 -8.53
N GLY A 146 27.09 35.41 -8.90
CA GLY A 146 26.69 35.62 -10.30
C GLY A 146 26.13 34.38 -11.02
N LYS A 147 25.97 33.23 -10.34
CA LYS A 147 25.46 31.98 -10.92
C LYS A 147 23.98 31.76 -10.60
N THR A 148 23.33 30.89 -11.38
CA THR A 148 22.00 30.35 -11.08
C THR A 148 22.14 29.04 -10.31
N ALA A 149 21.54 28.97 -9.12
CA ALA A 149 21.65 27.82 -8.23
C ALA A 149 20.32 27.46 -7.57
N THR A 150 20.23 26.24 -7.03
CA THR A 150 19.14 25.77 -6.16
C THR A 150 19.72 25.21 -4.85
N GLY A 151 18.84 24.96 -3.89
CA GLY A 151 19.16 24.43 -2.57
C GLY A 151 17.88 23.95 -1.87
N PRO A 152 17.97 23.46 -0.63
CA PRO A 152 16.82 22.95 0.08
C PRO A 152 15.71 24.00 0.17
N ARG A 153 14.47 23.61 -0.15
CA ARG A 153 13.34 24.54 -0.27
C ARG A 153 13.15 25.43 0.97
N SER A 154 13.36 24.86 2.16
CA SER A 154 13.30 25.55 3.44
C SER A 154 14.42 26.59 3.64
N PHE A 155 15.58 26.40 2.99
CA PHE A 155 16.74 27.27 3.09
C PHE A 155 16.84 28.30 1.95
N LEU A 156 16.14 28.11 0.82
CA LEU A 156 16.12 29.07 -0.29
C LEU A 156 15.80 30.53 0.13
N PRO A 157 14.85 30.81 1.05
CA PRO A 157 14.63 32.17 1.53
C PRO A 157 15.86 32.77 2.23
N LEU A 158 16.57 31.98 3.03
CA LEU A 158 17.79 32.41 3.73
C LEU A 158 18.92 32.65 2.72
N PHE A 159 19.14 31.72 1.78
CA PHE A 159 20.17 31.86 0.76
C PHE A 159 20.01 33.10 -0.11
N ARG A 160 18.77 33.47 -0.46
CA ARG A 160 18.47 34.73 -1.16
C ARG A 160 18.83 35.98 -0.35
N GLN A 161 18.77 35.91 0.98
CA GLN A 161 19.12 37.03 1.86
C GLN A 161 20.64 37.15 2.04
N ILE A 162 21.33 36.04 2.30
CA ILE A 162 22.76 36.06 2.62
C ILE A 162 23.66 36.10 1.38
N ALA A 163 23.14 35.70 0.21
CA ALA A 163 23.87 35.71 -1.06
C ALA A 163 22.97 36.22 -2.19
N PRO A 164 22.63 37.53 -2.20
CA PRO A 164 21.76 38.12 -3.20
C PRO A 164 22.38 38.16 -4.61
N GLY A 165 23.69 38.01 -4.73
CA GLY A 165 24.41 37.93 -6.01
C GLY A 165 24.24 36.59 -6.73
N THR A 166 23.68 35.57 -6.08
CA THR A 166 23.33 34.28 -6.69
C THR A 166 21.84 34.27 -7.07
N ASN A 167 21.51 33.86 -8.29
CA ASN A 167 20.13 33.69 -8.75
C ASN A 167 19.53 32.37 -8.24
N TRP A 168 18.88 32.41 -7.08
CA TRP A 168 18.30 31.23 -6.43
C TRP A 168 16.93 30.84 -6.99
N VAL A 169 16.87 29.71 -7.69
CA VAL A 169 15.64 29.15 -8.27
C VAL A 169 15.18 27.91 -7.51
N GLU A 170 13.86 27.73 -7.41
CA GLU A 170 13.27 26.54 -6.78
C GLU A 170 13.09 25.43 -7.82
N LYS A 171 14.14 24.63 -8.02
CA LYS A 171 14.15 23.45 -8.92
C LYS A 171 14.79 22.24 -8.24
N ARG A 172 14.46 21.03 -8.69
CA ARG A 172 15.09 19.79 -8.20
C ARG A 172 16.61 19.82 -8.39
N TRP A 173 17.05 20.24 -9.56
CA TRP A 173 18.44 20.52 -9.86
C TRP A 173 18.55 21.68 -10.84
N VAL A 174 19.71 22.32 -10.85
CA VAL A 174 20.07 23.42 -11.76
C VAL A 174 21.49 23.20 -12.23
N ARG A 175 21.70 23.39 -13.53
CA ARG A 175 23.03 23.50 -14.12
C ARG A 175 23.28 24.95 -14.53
N ASP A 176 24.43 25.48 -14.16
CA ASP A 176 24.99 26.71 -14.70
C ASP A 176 26.45 26.45 -15.11
N GLU A 177 26.74 26.46 -16.40
CA GLU A 177 28.05 26.06 -16.95
C GLU A 177 28.53 24.67 -16.47
N LYS A 178 29.50 24.63 -15.54
CA LYS A 178 30.04 23.40 -14.96
C LYS A 178 29.54 23.10 -13.54
N ILE A 179 28.78 24.01 -12.92
CA ILE A 179 28.21 23.79 -11.58
C ILE A 179 26.80 23.22 -11.67
N TRP A 180 26.57 22.15 -10.92
CA TRP A 180 25.29 21.51 -10.76
C TRP A 180 24.90 21.57 -9.28
N THR A 181 23.74 22.13 -8.99
CA THR A 181 23.22 22.24 -7.62
C THR A 181 21.86 21.55 -7.52
N THR A 182 21.53 21.00 -6.35
CA THR A 182 20.25 20.31 -6.13
C THR A 182 19.46 20.85 -4.93
N GLY A 183 18.15 20.57 -4.93
CA GLY A 183 17.24 20.99 -3.87
C GLY A 183 17.45 20.19 -2.58
N THR A 184 16.96 18.95 -2.53
CA THR A 184 17.02 18.07 -1.34
C THR A 184 17.67 16.73 -1.66
N LEU A 185 17.92 15.91 -0.63
CA LEU A 185 18.72 14.66 -0.68
C LEU A 185 18.56 13.84 -1.97
N LEU A 186 17.36 13.31 -2.21
CA LEU A 186 17.09 12.41 -3.36
C LEU A 186 17.16 13.11 -4.73
N ASN A 187 17.26 14.43 -4.78
CA ASN A 187 17.45 15.16 -6.04
C ASN A 187 18.87 14.98 -6.60
N GLY A 188 19.85 14.56 -5.79
CA GLY A 188 21.17 14.16 -6.29
C GLY A 188 21.11 13.05 -7.33
N LEU A 189 20.19 12.09 -7.16
CA LEU A 189 19.98 10.99 -8.11
C LEU A 189 19.33 11.45 -9.42
N ASP A 190 18.47 12.47 -9.38
CA ASP A 190 17.90 13.04 -10.62
C ASP A 190 18.94 13.88 -11.36
N MET A 191 19.74 14.64 -10.63
CA MET A 191 20.84 15.44 -11.18
C MET A 191 21.87 14.54 -11.86
N ILE A 192 22.29 13.44 -11.24
CA ILE A 192 23.32 12.57 -11.84
C ILE A 192 22.81 11.84 -13.08
N ALA A 193 21.52 11.48 -13.12
CA ALA A 193 20.90 10.92 -14.33
C ALA A 193 20.86 11.95 -15.47
N ALA A 194 20.49 13.20 -15.18
CA ALA A 194 20.51 14.29 -16.15
C ALA A 194 21.94 14.60 -16.63
N PHE A 195 22.91 14.67 -15.71
CA PHE A 195 24.32 14.85 -16.00
C PHE A 195 24.86 13.74 -16.92
N GLY A 196 24.62 12.47 -16.56
CA GLY A 196 25.06 11.33 -17.35
C GLY A 196 24.43 11.32 -18.75
N THR A 197 23.15 11.66 -18.85
CA THR A 197 22.44 11.76 -20.14
C THR A 197 23.04 12.85 -21.02
N GLU A 198 23.43 13.98 -20.43
CA GLU A 198 23.99 15.09 -21.20
C GLU A 198 25.46 14.87 -21.61
N MET A 199 26.23 14.15 -20.78
CA MET A 199 27.64 13.85 -21.07
C MET A 199 27.80 12.67 -22.02
N TRP A 200 27.05 11.58 -21.79
CA TRP A 200 27.28 10.28 -22.43
C TRP A 200 25.99 9.59 -22.89
N GLY A 201 24.85 10.29 -22.86
CA GLY A 201 23.56 9.75 -23.32
C GLY A 201 23.36 9.85 -24.83
N GLY A 202 22.17 9.44 -25.28
CA GLY A 202 21.80 9.30 -26.68
C GLY A 202 21.06 7.98 -26.91
N GLU A 203 20.30 7.89 -28.01
CA GLU A 203 19.58 6.66 -28.37
C GLU A 203 20.56 5.49 -28.57
N GLY A 204 20.35 4.39 -27.85
CA GLY A 204 21.22 3.22 -27.86
C GLY A 204 22.50 3.38 -27.03
N SER A 205 22.59 4.41 -26.18
CA SER A 205 23.77 4.62 -25.32
C SER A 205 23.78 3.68 -24.10
N LEU A 206 24.96 3.39 -23.57
CA LEU A 206 25.11 2.65 -22.32
C LEU A 206 24.40 3.37 -21.15
N VAL A 207 24.48 4.70 -21.10
CA VAL A 207 23.78 5.48 -20.07
C VAL A 207 22.27 5.31 -20.19
N GLU A 208 21.70 5.39 -21.38
CA GLU A 208 20.27 5.15 -21.59
C GLU A 208 19.87 3.73 -21.16
N HIS A 209 20.66 2.71 -21.52
CA HIS A 209 20.40 1.32 -21.15
C HIS A 209 20.41 1.14 -19.63
N MET A 210 21.41 1.69 -18.94
CA MET A 210 21.54 1.61 -17.48
C MET A 210 20.44 2.39 -16.75
N LEU A 211 20.05 3.58 -17.25
CA LEU A 211 18.94 4.35 -16.70
C LEU A 211 17.60 3.66 -16.94
N THR A 212 17.39 3.02 -18.09
CA THR A 212 16.17 2.28 -18.42
C THR A 212 16.01 1.03 -17.55
N LEU A 213 17.10 0.30 -17.31
CA LEU A 213 17.13 -0.82 -16.35
C LEU A 213 16.77 -0.36 -14.93
N ALA A 214 17.28 0.79 -14.50
CA ALA A 214 16.95 1.37 -13.19
C ALA A 214 15.48 1.82 -13.10
N ILE A 215 14.87 2.25 -14.21
CA ILE A 215 13.45 2.63 -14.29
C ILE A 215 12.53 1.39 -14.28
N HIS A 216 12.95 0.27 -14.87
CA HIS A 216 12.16 -0.97 -14.90
C HIS A 216 12.15 -1.77 -13.58
N VAL A 217 13.00 -1.40 -12.60
CA VAL A 217 13.12 -2.08 -11.30
C VAL A 217 12.64 -1.22 -10.12
N GLY A 218 12.26 0.04 -10.35
CA GLY A 218 11.73 0.94 -9.31
C GLY A 218 10.22 1.16 -9.41
N PRO A 219 9.48 1.36 -8.29
CA PRO A 219 8.10 1.83 -8.35
C PRO A 219 8.09 3.23 -8.97
N ALA A 220 7.25 3.42 -9.99
CA ALA A 220 7.16 4.65 -10.77
C ALA A 220 7.05 5.91 -9.87
N ARG A 221 7.98 6.86 -10.04
CA ARG A 221 7.99 8.12 -9.28
C ARG A 221 6.83 9.03 -9.68
N SER A 222 6.27 9.67 -8.66
CA SER A 222 5.31 10.77 -8.68
C SER A 222 5.97 12.12 -8.98
N GLY A 223 5.31 12.97 -9.78
CA GLY A 223 5.38 14.44 -9.61
C GLY A 223 5.91 15.31 -10.77
N THR A 224 4.98 16.11 -11.30
CA THR A 224 5.09 17.42 -12.00
C THR A 224 5.58 17.50 -13.47
N PRO A 225 4.73 17.98 -14.41
CA PRO A 225 5.16 18.43 -15.73
C PRO A 225 5.73 19.85 -15.65
N VAL A 226 6.96 20.04 -16.14
CA VAL A 226 7.51 21.36 -16.42
C VAL A 226 7.12 21.70 -17.86
N GLU A 227 6.17 22.61 -18.04
CA GLU A 227 5.97 23.29 -19.31
C GLU A 227 7.17 24.21 -19.57
N GLY A 228 8.00 23.82 -20.53
CA GLY A 228 9.10 24.61 -21.05
C GLY A 228 9.62 23.95 -22.31
N LYS A 229 9.29 24.56 -23.46
CA LYS A 229 9.61 24.10 -24.82
C LYS A 229 11.06 23.64 -24.96
N HIS A 230 11.30 22.34 -25.06
CA HIS A 230 12.31 21.75 -25.92
C HIS A 230 11.81 20.34 -26.30
N GLU A 231 11.55 20.15 -27.59
CA GLU A 231 11.18 18.85 -28.16
C GLU A 231 12.30 17.84 -27.90
N VAL A 232 11.96 16.74 -27.25
CA VAL A 232 12.74 15.49 -27.31
C VAL A 232 11.79 14.42 -27.87
N PRO A 233 12.19 13.65 -28.90
CA PRO A 233 11.24 12.88 -29.70
C PRO A 233 10.68 11.69 -28.92
N ARG A 234 9.40 11.38 -29.18
CA ARG A 234 8.78 10.10 -28.85
C ARG A 234 9.51 8.98 -29.60
N ILE A 235 10.11 8.03 -28.89
CA ILE A 235 10.64 6.80 -29.49
C ILE A 235 9.82 5.60 -29.00
N ILE A 236 8.89 5.25 -29.87
CA ILE A 236 8.42 3.93 -30.32
C ILE A 236 8.66 2.71 -29.41
N CYS A 237 7.52 2.07 -29.10
CA CYS A 237 7.33 0.73 -28.57
C CYS A 237 7.77 -0.36 -29.58
N PHE A 238 8.71 -1.25 -29.22
CA PHE A 238 9.05 -2.56 -29.81
C PHE A 238 10.06 -3.22 -28.83
N VAL A 239 10.03 -4.47 -28.34
CA VAL A 239 9.63 -5.79 -28.87
C VAL A 239 9.35 -6.75 -27.69
N TYR A 240 8.26 -7.53 -27.78
CA TYR A 240 8.07 -8.83 -27.12
C TYR A 240 8.15 -9.90 -28.21
N HIS A 241 9.12 -10.82 -28.17
CA HIS A 241 9.04 -12.16 -28.77
C HIS A 241 10.33 -12.96 -28.53
N ALA A 242 10.33 -13.87 -27.54
CA ALA A 242 11.34 -14.93 -27.46
C ALA A 242 10.91 -16.08 -26.52
N GLU A 243 9.97 -16.93 -26.93
CA GLU A 243 9.91 -18.32 -26.43
C GLU A 243 9.63 -19.29 -27.60
N LEU A 244 10.66 -20.03 -28.02
CA LEU A 244 10.58 -21.38 -28.63
C LEU A 244 11.96 -21.97 -29.05
N ARG A 245 13.06 -21.70 -28.33
CA ARG A 245 14.39 -22.28 -28.68
C ARG A 245 15.22 -22.80 -27.50
N ARG A 246 14.59 -23.43 -26.49
CA ARG A 246 15.33 -24.06 -25.38
C ARG A 246 15.67 -25.53 -25.62
N CYS A 247 14.80 -26.29 -26.29
CA CYS A 247 15.02 -27.74 -26.49
C CYS A 247 16.06 -28.07 -27.59
N ALA A 248 16.19 -27.25 -28.63
CA ALA A 248 17.15 -27.51 -29.72
C ALA A 248 18.62 -27.22 -29.36
N LYS A 249 18.89 -26.46 -28.29
CA LYS A 249 20.25 -26.06 -27.89
C LYS A 249 20.97 -27.08 -26.99
N LEU A 250 20.26 -28.12 -26.53
CA LEU A 250 20.77 -29.13 -25.60
C LEU A 250 20.92 -30.53 -26.23
N GLY A 251 20.78 -30.66 -27.55
CA GLY A 251 20.98 -31.94 -28.25
C GLY A 251 19.89 -32.99 -28.03
N TYR A 252 18.76 -32.63 -27.43
CA TYR A 252 17.61 -33.54 -27.28
C TYR A 252 16.70 -33.47 -28.52
N MET A 253 16.42 -34.62 -29.14
CA MET A 253 15.36 -34.74 -30.14
C MET A 253 14.00 -34.72 -29.44
N CYS A 254 13.21 -33.65 -29.67
CA CYS A 254 11.83 -33.59 -29.21
C CYS A 254 10.92 -34.24 -30.27
N THR A 255 10.49 -35.48 -30.04
CA THR A 255 9.42 -36.10 -30.83
C THR A 255 8.07 -35.60 -30.32
N VAL A 256 7.38 -34.80 -31.12
CA VAL A 256 5.94 -34.58 -30.97
C VAL A 256 5.23 -35.80 -31.56
N THR A 257 4.80 -36.74 -30.70
CA THR A 257 3.82 -37.75 -31.11
C THR A 257 2.42 -37.14 -30.99
N GLY A 258 1.80 -36.86 -32.13
CA GLY A 258 0.39 -36.49 -32.22
C GLY A 258 -0.53 -37.61 -31.74
N SER A 259 -1.76 -37.22 -31.38
CA SER A 259 -2.96 -38.09 -31.28
C SER A 259 -3.07 -39.01 -32.51
N PRO A 260 -3.75 -40.20 -32.53
CA PRO A 260 -5.12 -40.50 -32.01
C PRO A 260 -5.30 -42.03 -31.66
N PRO A 261 -6.45 -42.76 -31.73
CA PRO A 261 -7.88 -42.43 -31.92
C PRO A 261 -8.88 -43.13 -30.92
N LEU A 262 -10.16 -42.75 -31.01
CA LEU A 262 -11.29 -43.56 -30.51
C LEU A 262 -11.31 -44.95 -31.18
N THR A 263 -11.59 -46.03 -30.43
CA THR A 263 -12.75 -46.93 -30.66
C THR A 263 -12.87 -48.10 -29.65
N THR A 264 -14.09 -48.26 -29.13
CA THR A 264 -14.84 -49.48 -28.75
C THR A 264 -14.27 -50.58 -27.83
N ALA A 265 -14.99 -50.72 -26.70
CA ALA A 265 -15.56 -51.95 -26.13
C ALA A 265 -14.70 -53.10 -25.57
N ARG A 266 -15.02 -53.41 -24.29
CA ARG A 266 -15.30 -54.73 -23.68
C ARG A 266 -14.29 -55.31 -22.68
N SER A 267 -14.89 -55.69 -21.53
CA SER A 267 -14.62 -56.86 -20.69
C SER A 267 -13.74 -56.69 -19.45
N GLU A 268 -14.43 -56.63 -18.31
CA GLU A 268 -14.22 -57.41 -17.08
C GLU A 268 -12.84 -58.06 -16.84
N LYS A 269 -12.27 -57.78 -15.67
CA LYS A 269 -12.08 -58.79 -14.60
C LYS A 269 -11.69 -58.14 -13.27
N SER A 270 -12.36 -58.60 -12.23
CA SER A 270 -12.09 -58.36 -10.81
C SER A 270 -10.74 -58.96 -10.37
N PRO A 271 -10.26 -58.60 -9.17
CA PRO A 271 -10.33 -59.62 -8.12
C PRO A 271 -10.65 -59.10 -6.70
N LYS A 272 -11.63 -59.79 -6.11
CA LYS A 272 -11.64 -60.43 -4.78
C LYS A 272 -11.39 -59.60 -3.51
N THR A 273 -12.52 -59.36 -2.86
CA THR A 273 -12.80 -59.35 -1.41
C THR A 273 -11.92 -60.26 -0.54
N ARG A 274 -11.58 -59.76 0.65
CA ARG A 274 -11.62 -60.52 1.92
C ARG A 274 -12.01 -59.59 3.07
N ASP A 275 -13.18 -59.85 3.63
CA ASP A 275 -13.66 -59.39 4.94
C ASP A 275 -12.72 -59.83 6.08
N VAL A 276 -12.57 -58.99 7.10
CA VAL A 276 -12.72 -59.37 8.52
C VAL A 276 -13.20 -58.12 9.29
N GLY A 277 -14.34 -58.23 9.97
CA GLY A 277 -14.87 -57.19 10.84
C GLY A 277 -14.22 -57.15 12.23
N ALA A 278 -14.32 -56.00 12.89
CA ALA A 278 -14.30 -55.89 14.34
C ALA A 278 -15.11 -54.64 14.78
N THR A 279 -15.91 -54.87 15.82
CA THR A 279 -16.86 -54.06 16.61
C THR A 279 -16.62 -52.55 16.80
N PRO A 280 -17.68 -51.77 17.09
CA PRO A 280 -17.63 -50.32 17.21
C PRO A 280 -17.02 -49.89 18.54
N HIS A 281 -15.90 -49.17 18.50
CA HIS A 281 -15.43 -48.37 19.63
C HIS A 281 -16.16 -47.02 19.64
N PRO A 282 -16.53 -46.50 20.83
CA PRO A 282 -17.24 -45.22 20.95
C PRO A 282 -16.32 -44.05 20.54
N PRO A 283 -16.87 -42.94 20.02
CA PRO A 283 -16.06 -41.81 19.58
C PRO A 283 -15.43 -41.13 20.80
N SER A 284 -14.11 -41.22 20.92
CA SER A 284 -13.36 -40.50 21.95
C SER A 284 -12.68 -39.27 21.34
N SER A 285 -13.35 -38.13 21.53
CA SER A 285 -12.80 -36.79 21.79
C SER A 285 -11.60 -36.28 20.95
N SER A 286 -11.86 -35.71 19.76
CA SER A 286 -11.94 -34.25 19.57
C SER A 286 -12.23 -33.93 18.09
N ASP A 287 -13.51 -33.76 17.74
CA ASP A 287 -14.00 -33.41 16.40
C ASP A 287 -13.76 -31.91 16.04
N ASP A 288 -12.55 -31.40 16.25
CA ASP A 288 -12.20 -30.05 15.80
C ASP A 288 -11.72 -30.10 14.34
N LEU A 289 -12.61 -29.72 13.42
CA LEU A 289 -12.33 -29.64 11.99
C LEU A 289 -11.10 -28.79 11.68
N VAL A 290 -10.96 -27.64 12.35
CA VAL A 290 -9.97 -26.60 12.04
C VAL A 290 -8.58 -27.03 12.50
N SER A 291 -8.50 -27.75 13.61
CA SER A 291 -7.26 -28.39 14.07
C SER A 291 -6.75 -29.47 13.10
N ASN A 292 -7.64 -30.07 12.31
CA ASN A 292 -7.27 -31.05 11.29
C ASN A 292 -6.88 -30.43 9.95
N LEU A 293 -7.15 -29.14 9.72
CA LEU A 293 -6.68 -28.44 8.53
C LEU A 293 -5.16 -28.20 8.63
N PHE A 294 -4.43 -28.54 7.56
CA PHE A 294 -2.98 -28.36 7.40
C PHE A 294 -2.07 -29.29 8.24
N GLN A 295 -2.47 -30.55 8.46
CA GLN A 295 -1.62 -31.56 9.13
C GLN A 295 -0.45 -32.06 8.26
N ASP A 296 -0.53 -31.93 6.93
CA ASP A 296 0.54 -32.37 6.03
C ASP A 296 1.78 -31.49 6.15
N LYS A 297 2.97 -32.11 6.19
CA LYS A 297 4.24 -31.35 6.18
C LYS A 297 4.30 -30.43 4.95
N PRO A 298 4.75 -29.18 5.11
CA PRO A 298 4.97 -28.25 4.00
C PRO A 298 5.80 -28.88 2.89
N ARG A 299 5.42 -28.63 1.64
CA ARG A 299 6.18 -29.11 0.47
C ARG A 299 7.45 -28.27 0.35
N GLU A 300 8.49 -28.65 1.08
CA GLU A 300 9.83 -28.13 0.86
C GLU A 300 10.23 -28.51 -0.58
N LYS A 301 10.38 -27.52 -1.46
CA LYS A 301 10.88 -27.79 -2.81
C LYS A 301 12.35 -28.22 -2.65
N ASP A 302 12.60 -29.52 -2.81
CA ASP A 302 13.90 -30.20 -2.78
C ASP A 302 15.04 -29.48 -3.49
N GLN A 303 14.74 -28.54 -4.40
CA GLN A 303 15.71 -27.72 -5.12
C GLN A 303 16.61 -26.89 -4.20
N VAL A 304 16.12 -26.39 -3.06
CA VAL A 304 16.96 -25.58 -2.14
C VAL A 304 17.89 -26.47 -1.31
N MET A 305 17.43 -27.66 -0.88
CA MET A 305 18.29 -28.66 -0.23
C MET A 305 19.33 -29.23 -1.21
N GLN A 306 18.93 -29.53 -2.45
CA GLN A 306 19.84 -29.94 -3.52
C GLN A 306 20.87 -28.85 -3.84
N LEU A 307 20.48 -27.58 -3.85
CA LEU A 307 21.40 -26.46 -4.07
C LEU A 307 22.36 -26.26 -2.89
N ARG A 308 21.89 -26.44 -1.65
CA ARG A 308 22.74 -26.40 -0.44
C ARG A 308 23.76 -27.53 -0.43
N GLU A 309 23.36 -28.75 -0.80
CA GLU A 309 24.31 -29.87 -0.91
C GLU A 309 25.26 -29.73 -2.11
N LEU A 310 24.80 -29.11 -3.20
CA LEU A 310 25.67 -28.75 -4.32
C LEU A 310 26.73 -27.72 -3.91
N HIS A 311 26.33 -26.70 -3.14
CA HIS A 311 27.27 -25.71 -2.57
C HIS A 311 28.26 -26.34 -1.57
N ARG A 312 27.79 -27.32 -0.78
CA ARG A 312 28.62 -28.06 0.18
C ARG A 312 29.64 -28.98 -0.52
N GLY A 313 29.28 -29.52 -1.69
CA GLY A 313 30.18 -30.33 -2.52
C GLY A 313 31.17 -29.52 -3.39
N LEU A 314 30.89 -28.25 -3.67
CA LEU A 314 31.70 -27.41 -4.57
C LEU A 314 32.73 -26.51 -3.86
N LEU A 315 32.64 -26.36 -2.53
CA LEU A 315 33.62 -25.63 -1.73
C LEU A 315 34.48 -26.63 -0.92
N PRO A 316 35.54 -27.23 -1.50
CA PRO A 316 36.51 -27.95 -0.68
C PRO A 316 37.25 -26.92 0.17
N GLY A 317 36.95 -26.91 1.48
CA GLY A 317 37.69 -26.12 2.45
C GLY A 317 39.17 -26.52 2.42
N HIS A 318 40.03 -25.56 2.10
CA HIS A 318 41.47 -25.72 2.18
C HIS A 318 41.83 -25.95 3.65
N THR A 319 42.24 -27.18 3.98
CA THR A 319 42.98 -27.46 5.21
C THR A 319 44.35 -26.80 5.07
N THR A 320 44.69 -25.94 6.03
CA THR A 320 46.09 -25.67 6.40
C THR A 320 46.23 -26.10 7.85
N ASP A 321 47.12 -27.06 8.04
CA ASP A 321 47.52 -27.70 9.27
C ASP A 321 48.55 -26.81 9.98
N ASP A 322 48.33 -26.51 11.26
CA ASP A 322 49.38 -26.38 12.26
C ASP A 322 48.78 -26.32 13.68
N GLY A 323 49.11 -27.33 14.51
CA GLY A 323 49.08 -27.24 15.97
C GLY A 323 48.17 -28.23 16.71
N ASN A 324 48.80 -29.19 17.42
CA ASN A 324 48.22 -30.27 18.21
C ASN A 324 46.99 -29.93 19.12
N PRO A 325 46.12 -30.92 19.40
CA PRO A 325 44.81 -30.73 20.02
C PRO A 325 44.89 -30.66 21.56
N PRO A 326 44.08 -29.82 22.23
CA PRO A 326 43.75 -30.05 23.62
C PRO A 326 42.66 -31.12 23.73
N THR A 327 42.89 -32.06 24.62
CA THR A 327 42.03 -33.17 25.04
C THR A 327 40.58 -32.72 25.33
N PRO A 328 39.57 -33.54 24.96
CA PRO A 328 38.17 -33.19 25.17
C PRO A 328 37.81 -33.31 26.66
N ILE A 329 37.56 -32.18 27.30
CA ILE A 329 36.94 -32.14 28.62
C ILE A 329 35.43 -32.36 28.39
N HIS A 330 34.97 -33.55 28.77
CA HIS A 330 33.60 -33.94 29.09
C HIS A 330 32.48 -33.07 28.50
N THR A 331 31.92 -33.55 27.40
CA THR A 331 30.55 -33.26 26.97
C THR A 331 29.57 -33.75 28.04
N PRO A 332 28.74 -32.90 28.67
CA PRO A 332 27.47 -33.36 29.21
C PRO A 332 26.53 -33.67 28.04
N PRO A 333 25.50 -34.51 28.25
CA PRO A 333 24.74 -35.11 27.17
C PRO A 333 24.00 -34.08 26.34
N SER A 334 23.83 -34.42 25.06
CA SER A 334 22.97 -33.74 24.10
C SER A 334 21.64 -33.33 24.72
N ILE A 335 21.44 -32.02 24.91
CA ILE A 335 20.11 -31.45 25.00
C ILE A 335 19.62 -31.35 23.55
N SER A 336 19.13 -32.50 23.07
CA SER A 336 18.09 -32.55 22.05
C SER A 336 16.81 -32.01 22.70
N GLU A 337 16.76 -30.70 22.92
CA GLU A 337 15.49 -29.99 23.02
C GLU A 337 15.42 -29.15 21.76
N THR A 338 14.81 -29.75 20.74
CA THR A 338 13.86 -28.98 19.96
C THR A 338 13.09 -28.11 20.94
N VAL A 339 13.24 -26.79 20.81
CA VAL A 339 12.22 -25.89 21.36
C VAL A 339 10.98 -26.18 20.52
N ASP A 340 10.29 -27.25 20.88
CA ASP A 340 8.90 -27.49 20.54
C ASP A 340 8.11 -26.42 21.27
N CYS A 341 8.17 -25.19 20.75
CA CYS A 341 7.08 -24.26 20.91
C CYS A 341 5.93 -24.76 20.05
N GLU A 342 5.31 -25.90 20.41
CA GLU A 342 3.90 -26.07 20.15
C GLU A 342 3.18 -25.08 21.08
N PRO A 343 2.56 -24.00 20.55
CA PRO A 343 1.63 -23.24 21.36
C PRO A 343 0.45 -24.17 21.61
N LYS A 344 0.24 -24.58 22.87
CA LYS A 344 -0.95 -25.32 23.34
C LYS A 344 -2.16 -24.88 22.51
N SER A 345 -2.64 -25.75 21.64
CA SER A 345 -3.69 -25.39 20.69
C SER A 345 -4.92 -24.94 21.47
N ILE A 346 -5.28 -23.66 21.32
CA ILE A 346 -6.56 -23.17 21.81
C ILE A 346 -7.60 -23.85 20.92
N LYS A 347 -8.25 -24.91 21.44
CA LYS A 347 -9.21 -25.73 20.68
C LYS A 347 -10.26 -24.86 20.00
N ILE A 348 -10.30 -24.90 18.67
CA ILE A 348 -11.27 -24.17 17.85
C ILE A 348 -12.43 -25.15 17.61
N ASN A 349 -13.23 -25.42 18.63
CA ASN A 349 -14.32 -26.41 18.52
C ASN A 349 -15.37 -25.98 17.47
N LEU A 350 -15.19 -26.41 16.22
CA LEU A 350 -16.10 -26.20 15.10
C LEU A 350 -16.44 -27.57 14.50
N SER A 351 -17.72 -27.95 14.55
CA SER A 351 -18.19 -29.21 13.99
C SER A 351 -18.28 -29.15 12.46
N MET A 352 -18.25 -30.33 11.80
CA MET A 352 -18.45 -30.40 10.35
C MET A 352 -19.82 -29.85 9.92
N GLN A 353 -20.87 -30.06 10.71
CA GLN A 353 -22.21 -29.53 10.41
C GLN A 353 -22.22 -28.00 10.42
N GLU A 354 -21.55 -27.37 11.39
CA GLU A 354 -21.39 -25.92 11.42
C GLU A 354 -20.57 -25.40 10.23
N ALA A 355 -19.56 -26.15 9.79
CA ALA A 355 -18.77 -25.79 8.62
C ALA A 355 -19.59 -25.81 7.32
N GLU A 356 -20.47 -26.81 7.14
CA GLU A 356 -21.39 -26.86 5.99
C GLU A 356 -22.40 -25.70 6.01
N GLU A 357 -22.92 -25.35 7.18
CA GLU A 357 -23.83 -24.22 7.36
C GLU A 357 -23.13 -22.88 7.02
N LEU A 358 -21.89 -22.68 7.48
CA LEU A 358 -21.09 -21.49 7.18
C LEU A 358 -20.72 -21.39 5.69
N LEU A 359 -20.48 -22.53 5.03
CA LEU A 359 -20.27 -22.60 3.58
C LEU A 359 -21.57 -22.25 2.83
N HIS A 360 -22.73 -22.71 3.32
CA HIS A 360 -24.02 -22.34 2.76
C HIS A 360 -24.27 -20.82 2.89
N GLN A 361 -23.99 -20.23 4.05
CA GLN A 361 -24.07 -18.79 4.28
C GLN A 361 -23.13 -18.00 3.35
N PHE A 362 -21.93 -18.53 3.08
CA PHE A 362 -21.00 -17.90 2.13
C PHE A 362 -21.57 -17.78 0.72
N ASN A 363 -22.37 -18.76 0.27
CA ASN A 363 -22.98 -18.69 -1.06
C ASN A 363 -23.93 -17.49 -1.21
N GLN A 364 -24.55 -17.01 -0.12
CA GLN A 364 -25.37 -15.79 -0.14
C GLN A 364 -24.50 -14.54 -0.29
N ARG A 365 -23.33 -14.52 0.37
CA ARG A 365 -22.33 -13.43 0.31
C ARG A 365 -21.79 -13.21 -1.09
N ARG A 366 -21.67 -14.28 -1.91
CA ARG A 366 -21.17 -14.19 -3.30
C ARG A 366 -21.96 -13.21 -4.18
N THR A 367 -23.21 -12.91 -3.84
CA THR A 367 -24.01 -11.86 -4.51
C THR A 367 -23.33 -10.49 -4.45
N TYR A 368 -22.66 -10.17 -3.34
CA TYR A 368 -22.02 -8.88 -3.08
C TYR A 368 -20.56 -8.80 -3.57
N PHE A 369 -19.91 -9.95 -3.80
CA PHE A 369 -18.56 -10.01 -4.36
C PHE A 369 -18.39 -11.28 -5.24
N PRO A 370 -18.82 -11.23 -6.52
CA PRO A 370 -18.96 -12.41 -7.38
C PRO A 370 -17.65 -12.85 -8.08
N PHE A 371 -16.48 -12.67 -7.46
CA PHE A 371 -15.16 -12.98 -8.06
C PHE A 371 -14.59 -14.33 -7.65
N ILE A 372 -15.38 -15.16 -6.96
CA ILE A 372 -15.01 -16.51 -6.53
C ILE A 372 -16.11 -17.48 -6.95
N SER A 373 -15.71 -18.50 -7.69
CA SER A 373 -16.59 -19.53 -8.23
C SER A 373 -16.43 -20.84 -7.46
N ILE A 374 -17.45 -21.16 -6.65
CA ILE A 374 -17.58 -22.45 -5.95
C ILE A 374 -18.77 -23.20 -6.56
N PRO A 375 -18.59 -24.45 -7.05
CA PRO A 375 -19.70 -25.29 -7.51
C PRO A 375 -20.74 -25.52 -6.41
N LYS A 376 -22.02 -25.64 -6.79
CA LYS A 376 -23.12 -25.78 -5.83
C LYS A 376 -23.09 -27.10 -5.04
N ASP A 377 -22.46 -28.12 -5.60
CA ASP A 377 -22.38 -29.46 -5.02
C ASP A 377 -21.13 -29.65 -4.14
N THR A 378 -20.36 -28.58 -3.92
CA THR A 378 -19.14 -28.62 -3.10
C THR A 378 -19.51 -28.60 -1.61
N THR A 379 -19.00 -29.58 -0.87
CA THR A 379 -19.16 -29.71 0.58
C THR A 379 -17.93 -29.20 1.33
N ALA A 380 -18.09 -28.77 2.58
CA ALA A 380 -16.99 -28.37 3.45
C ALA A 380 -15.97 -29.49 3.64
N SER A 381 -16.42 -30.75 3.74
CA SER A 381 -15.54 -31.92 3.78
C SER A 381 -14.67 -32.07 2.51
N SER A 382 -15.26 -31.87 1.33
CA SER A 382 -14.51 -31.88 0.06
C SER A 382 -13.50 -30.73 -0.03
N MET A 383 -13.87 -29.55 0.44
CA MET A 383 -12.98 -28.39 0.48
C MET A 383 -11.84 -28.55 1.49
N ALA A 384 -12.07 -29.22 2.61
CA ALA A 384 -11.02 -29.46 3.61
C ALA A 384 -9.82 -30.23 3.03
N THR A 385 -10.07 -31.09 2.04
CA THR A 385 -9.02 -31.83 1.33
C THR A 385 -8.47 -31.07 0.11
N SER A 386 -9.34 -30.40 -0.65
CA SER A 386 -8.96 -29.82 -1.96
C SER A 386 -8.51 -28.35 -1.90
N GLN A 387 -9.12 -27.56 -1.02
CA GLN A 387 -8.93 -26.11 -0.88
C GLN A 387 -9.01 -25.68 0.60
N PRO A 388 -8.11 -26.20 1.47
CA PRO A 388 -8.18 -25.98 2.92
C PRO A 388 -8.01 -24.52 3.32
N PHE A 389 -7.26 -23.71 2.57
CA PHE A 389 -7.03 -22.30 2.89
C PHE A 389 -8.23 -21.44 2.52
N LEU A 390 -8.84 -21.68 1.36
CA LEU A 390 -10.10 -21.07 0.98
C LEU A 390 -11.21 -21.45 1.96
N LEU A 391 -11.31 -22.71 2.37
CA LEU A 391 -12.27 -23.13 3.40
C LEU A 391 -12.05 -22.36 4.70
N LEU A 392 -10.80 -22.29 5.19
CA LEU A 392 -10.49 -21.53 6.41
C LEU A 392 -10.89 -20.05 6.31
N ALA A 393 -10.66 -19.42 5.15
CA ALA A 393 -11.09 -18.05 4.87
C ALA A 393 -12.63 -17.92 4.95
N ILE A 394 -13.35 -18.83 4.29
CA ILE A 394 -14.82 -18.86 4.26
C ILE A 394 -15.39 -19.02 5.67
N LEU A 395 -14.88 -19.97 6.45
CA LEU A 395 -15.30 -20.19 7.82
C LEU A 395 -15.06 -18.95 8.69
N THR A 396 -13.89 -18.32 8.53
CA THR A 396 -13.54 -17.10 9.28
C THR A 396 -14.49 -15.94 8.98
N ILE A 397 -14.78 -15.67 7.70
CA ILE A 397 -15.61 -14.51 7.32
C ILE A 397 -17.11 -14.74 7.50
N SER A 398 -17.57 -16.00 7.44
CA SER A 398 -18.98 -16.34 7.66
C SER A 398 -19.37 -16.34 9.14
N LEU A 399 -18.41 -16.48 10.07
CA LEU A 399 -18.68 -16.66 11.50
C LEU A 399 -19.04 -15.36 12.26
N THR A 400 -19.87 -14.51 11.67
CA THR A 400 -20.20 -13.19 12.23
C THR A 400 -21.05 -13.22 13.50
N ARG A 401 -21.73 -14.35 13.78
CA ARG A 401 -22.62 -14.52 14.95
C ARG A 401 -21.91 -15.09 16.18
N LYS A 402 -20.63 -15.48 16.08
CA LYS A 402 -19.81 -15.98 17.21
C LYS A 402 -18.47 -15.21 17.27
N PRO A 403 -18.45 -13.95 17.76
CA PRO A 403 -17.31 -13.04 17.62
C PRO A 403 -16.00 -13.58 18.23
N LEU A 404 -16.07 -14.22 19.41
CA LEU A 404 -14.91 -14.84 20.04
C LEU A 404 -14.31 -15.98 19.19
N LEU A 405 -15.15 -16.81 18.58
CA LEU A 405 -14.70 -17.91 17.73
C LEU A 405 -14.19 -17.37 16.38
N GLN A 406 -14.80 -16.30 15.87
CA GLN A 406 -14.30 -15.58 14.70
C GLN A 406 -12.90 -15.00 14.93
N LYS A 407 -12.64 -14.40 16.10
CA LYS A 407 -11.31 -13.94 16.53
C LYS A 407 -10.26 -15.06 16.55
N ARG A 408 -10.63 -16.25 17.03
CA ARG A 408 -9.75 -17.42 17.01
C ARG A 408 -9.46 -17.93 15.60
N LEU A 409 -10.48 -17.98 14.73
CA LEU A 409 -10.30 -18.36 13.33
C LEU A 409 -9.44 -17.35 12.56
N ASP A 410 -9.61 -16.05 12.81
CA ASP A 410 -8.76 -15.01 12.25
C ASP A 410 -7.28 -15.19 12.64
N GLU A 411 -7.02 -15.53 13.91
CA GLU A 411 -5.67 -15.87 14.36
C GLU A 411 -5.11 -17.10 13.65
N ARG A 412 -5.92 -18.17 13.52
CA ARG A 412 -5.51 -19.38 12.80
C ARG A 412 -5.21 -19.08 11.33
N PHE A 413 -6.07 -18.33 10.66
CA PHE A 413 -5.88 -17.90 9.27
C PHE A 413 -4.54 -17.16 9.10
N ARG A 414 -4.25 -16.19 9.97
CA ARG A 414 -2.99 -15.44 9.91
C ARG A 414 -1.76 -16.27 10.26
N ARG A 415 -1.85 -17.23 11.19
CA ARG A 415 -0.75 -18.16 11.48
C ARG A 415 -0.44 -19.04 10.26
N VAL A 416 -1.47 -19.62 9.64
CA VAL A 416 -1.30 -20.43 8.42
C VAL A 416 -0.73 -19.59 7.28
N LEU A 417 -1.21 -18.35 7.09
CA LEU A 417 -0.64 -17.43 6.12
C LEU A 417 0.85 -17.17 6.39
N SER A 418 1.21 -16.85 7.64
CA SER A 418 2.60 -16.59 8.02
C SER A 418 3.51 -17.81 7.83
N GLU A 419 3.03 -19.00 8.18
CA GLU A 419 3.81 -20.22 8.08
C GLU A 419 3.91 -20.70 6.63
N ARG A 420 2.77 -20.98 5.98
CA ARG A 420 2.75 -21.62 4.66
C ARG A 420 3.13 -20.67 3.53
N ILE A 421 2.59 -19.45 3.53
CA ILE A 421 2.81 -18.51 2.42
C ILE A 421 4.09 -17.70 2.64
N ILE A 422 4.34 -17.19 3.84
CA ILE A 422 5.51 -16.31 4.09
C ILE A 422 6.77 -17.14 4.39
N PHE A 423 6.72 -18.04 5.38
CA PHE A 423 7.90 -18.80 5.78
C PHE A 423 8.29 -19.90 4.78
N TYR A 424 7.34 -20.74 4.35
CA TYR A 424 7.60 -21.79 3.36
C TYR A 424 7.49 -21.33 1.89
N GLY A 425 6.94 -20.13 1.63
CA GLY A 425 6.85 -19.60 0.27
C GLY A 425 5.90 -20.39 -0.64
N GLU A 426 4.90 -21.09 -0.09
CA GLU A 426 3.94 -21.85 -0.88
C GLU A 426 3.05 -20.93 -1.73
N LYS A 427 2.72 -21.36 -2.96
CA LYS A 427 1.93 -20.60 -3.94
C LYS A 427 0.93 -21.52 -4.61
N SER A 428 -0.36 -21.17 -4.57
CA SER A 428 -1.43 -21.98 -5.14
C SER A 428 -2.68 -21.13 -5.43
N MET A 429 -3.59 -21.64 -6.26
CA MET A 429 -4.90 -21.01 -6.47
C MET A 429 -5.73 -20.97 -5.18
N ASP A 430 -5.59 -21.97 -4.32
CA ASP A 430 -6.25 -22.02 -3.00
C ASP A 430 -5.84 -20.81 -2.13
N TYR A 431 -4.54 -20.49 -2.09
CA TYR A 431 -4.04 -19.32 -1.38
C TYR A 431 -4.53 -18.00 -1.97
N VAL A 432 -4.55 -17.87 -3.31
CA VAL A 432 -5.10 -16.68 -4.00
C VAL A 432 -6.57 -16.49 -3.67
N GLN A 433 -7.38 -17.54 -3.81
CA GLN A 433 -8.82 -17.47 -3.56
C GLN A 433 -9.12 -17.21 -2.08
N GLY A 434 -8.43 -17.88 -1.16
CA GLY A 434 -8.63 -17.68 0.27
C GLY A 434 -8.22 -16.28 0.74
N LEU A 435 -7.11 -15.74 0.23
CA LEU A 435 -6.72 -14.35 0.47
C LEU A 435 -7.76 -13.36 -0.08
N LEU A 436 -8.26 -13.61 -1.30
CA LEU A 436 -9.24 -12.74 -1.92
C LEU A 436 -10.56 -12.72 -1.14
N VAL A 437 -11.06 -13.88 -0.71
CA VAL A 437 -12.25 -14.00 0.15
C VAL A 437 -12.04 -13.31 1.49
N TYR A 438 -10.92 -13.58 2.16
CA TYR A 438 -10.62 -12.94 3.44
C TYR A 438 -10.56 -11.40 3.31
N MET A 439 -9.96 -10.89 2.24
CA MET A 439 -9.87 -9.45 1.99
C MET A 439 -11.23 -8.80 1.66
N ALA A 440 -12.11 -9.49 0.92
CA ALA A 440 -13.43 -8.98 0.58
C ALA A 440 -14.36 -8.81 1.78
N TRP A 441 -14.18 -9.61 2.86
CA TRP A 441 -14.98 -9.56 4.10
C TRP A 441 -14.11 -9.49 5.36
N ARG A 442 -12.98 -8.77 5.29
CA ARG A 442 -12.02 -8.71 6.41
C ARG A 442 -12.71 -8.26 7.70
N PRO A 443 -12.56 -8.98 8.83
CA PRO A 443 -13.21 -8.63 10.09
C PRO A 443 -12.51 -7.45 10.77
N LEU A 444 -12.79 -6.23 10.29
CA LEU A 444 -12.11 -4.98 10.71
C LEU A 444 -12.21 -4.71 12.22
N HIS A 445 -13.28 -5.16 12.88
CA HIS A 445 -13.53 -4.96 14.31
C HIS A 445 -12.56 -5.71 15.23
N ILE A 446 -11.94 -6.79 14.75
CA ILE A 446 -11.01 -7.60 15.54
C ILE A 446 -9.69 -6.85 15.76
N ARG A 447 -9.24 -6.12 14.73
CA ARG A 447 -7.98 -5.34 14.74
C ARG A 447 -8.15 -4.06 13.93
N PRO A 448 -8.91 -3.07 14.43
CA PRO A 448 -9.23 -1.84 13.69
C PRO A 448 -8.00 -1.00 13.38
N LEU A 449 -6.93 -1.19 14.16
CA LEU A 449 -5.64 -0.52 14.11
C LEU A 449 -4.62 -1.17 13.16
N SER A 450 -4.89 -2.37 12.66
CA SER A 450 -3.88 -3.15 11.94
C SER A 450 -3.78 -2.75 10.47
N ASN A 451 -2.59 -2.29 10.06
CA ASN A 451 -2.22 -2.00 8.67
C ASN A 451 -1.91 -3.25 7.81
N GLN A 452 -2.07 -4.45 8.38
CA GLN A 452 -1.78 -5.72 7.68
C GLN A 452 -2.65 -5.94 6.43
N GLY A 453 -3.80 -5.25 6.30
CA GLY A 453 -4.64 -5.35 5.10
C GLY A 453 -3.90 -4.95 3.82
N SER A 454 -3.05 -3.92 3.86
CA SER A 454 -2.23 -3.53 2.70
C SER A 454 -1.18 -4.60 2.38
N GLN A 455 -0.58 -5.21 3.42
CA GLN A 455 0.42 -6.28 3.25
C GLN A 455 -0.21 -7.52 2.61
N PHE A 456 -1.40 -7.93 3.08
CA PHE A 456 -2.13 -9.07 2.51
C PHE A 456 -2.55 -8.82 1.06
N MET A 457 -2.93 -7.57 0.72
CA MET A 457 -3.20 -7.20 -0.67
C MET A 457 -1.95 -7.34 -1.54
N GLN A 458 -0.78 -6.88 -1.07
CA GLN A 458 0.47 -7.01 -1.82
C GLN A 458 0.91 -8.46 -1.99
N ILE A 459 0.73 -9.31 -0.96
CA ILE A 459 0.95 -10.75 -1.07
C ILE A 459 0.04 -11.35 -2.14
N LEU A 460 -1.24 -10.99 -2.16
CA LEU A 460 -2.20 -11.46 -3.16
C LEU A 460 -1.81 -11.04 -4.58
N VAL A 461 -1.49 -9.76 -4.80
CA VAL A 461 -1.05 -9.24 -6.11
C VAL A 461 0.21 -9.96 -6.59
N THR A 462 1.20 -10.11 -5.70
CA THR A 462 2.47 -10.79 -6.02
C THR A 462 2.23 -12.26 -6.35
N MET A 463 1.37 -12.95 -5.59
CA MET A 463 1.05 -14.35 -5.84
C MET A 463 0.31 -14.57 -7.17
N ILE A 464 -0.60 -13.65 -7.53
CA ILE A 464 -1.27 -13.64 -8.84
C ILE A 464 -0.24 -13.51 -9.98
N SER A 465 0.75 -12.63 -9.80
CA SER A 465 1.85 -12.44 -10.75
C SER A 465 2.75 -13.68 -10.84
N ASP A 466 3.15 -14.25 -9.71
CA ASP A 466 3.99 -15.45 -9.64
C ASP A 466 3.34 -16.68 -10.29
N LEU A 467 2.02 -16.80 -10.11
CA LEU A 467 1.23 -17.84 -10.75
C LEU A 467 0.88 -17.50 -12.21
N LYS A 468 1.31 -16.36 -12.76
CA LYS A 468 1.02 -15.92 -14.13
C LYS A 468 -0.47 -15.99 -14.45
N LEU A 469 -1.33 -15.61 -13.50
CA LEU A 469 -2.78 -15.66 -13.70
C LEU A 469 -3.26 -14.55 -14.64
N THR A 470 -2.56 -13.41 -14.65
CA THR A 470 -2.79 -12.28 -15.59
C THR A 470 -2.57 -12.67 -17.05
N GLU A 471 -1.68 -13.64 -17.33
CA GLU A 471 -1.45 -14.18 -18.69
C GLU A 471 -2.52 -15.19 -19.12
N ARG A 472 -3.31 -15.71 -18.16
CA ARG A 472 -4.29 -16.79 -18.35
C ARG A 472 -5.75 -16.31 -18.32
N MET A 473 -6.01 -15.10 -18.84
CA MET A 473 -7.36 -14.48 -18.86
C MET A 473 -8.45 -15.24 -19.64
N HIS A 474 -8.07 -16.22 -20.44
CA HIS A 474 -9.02 -17.13 -21.07
C HIS A 474 -9.67 -18.09 -20.06
N ASP A 475 -8.97 -18.43 -18.97
CA ASP A 475 -9.51 -19.20 -17.86
C ASP A 475 -10.40 -18.32 -16.97
N GLU A 476 -11.62 -18.80 -16.70
CA GLU A 476 -12.59 -18.06 -15.91
C GLU A 476 -12.12 -17.85 -14.47
N GLY A 477 -11.52 -18.88 -13.86
CA GLY A 477 -10.99 -18.79 -12.50
C GLY A 477 -9.89 -17.75 -12.36
N ALA A 478 -8.91 -17.76 -13.27
CA ALA A 478 -7.83 -16.77 -13.32
C ALA A 478 -8.35 -15.35 -13.58
N ARG A 479 -9.32 -15.18 -14.49
CA ARG A 479 -9.94 -13.89 -14.79
C ARG A 479 -10.67 -13.31 -13.59
N ASP A 480 -11.49 -14.11 -12.93
CA ASP A 480 -12.31 -13.67 -11.80
C ASP A 480 -11.43 -13.23 -10.63
N VAL A 481 -10.41 -14.00 -10.26
CA VAL A 481 -9.51 -13.62 -9.15
C VAL A 481 -8.70 -12.36 -9.46
N CYS A 482 -8.27 -12.17 -10.71
CA CYS A 482 -7.56 -10.95 -11.11
C CYS A 482 -8.50 -9.74 -11.05
N LEU A 483 -9.69 -9.83 -11.65
CA LEU A 483 -10.68 -8.74 -11.61
C LEU A 483 -11.08 -8.40 -10.17
N GLY A 484 -11.28 -9.40 -9.32
CA GLY A 484 -11.62 -9.22 -7.91
C GLY A 484 -10.48 -8.57 -7.12
N CYS A 485 -9.25 -9.05 -7.30
CA CYS A 485 -8.06 -8.51 -6.62
C CYS A 485 -7.84 -7.05 -6.99
N TYR A 486 -7.81 -6.72 -8.28
CA TYR A 486 -7.60 -5.34 -8.71
C TYR A 486 -8.78 -4.43 -8.37
N SER A 487 -10.01 -4.95 -8.35
CA SER A 487 -11.18 -4.21 -7.87
C SER A 487 -11.08 -3.86 -6.38
N LEU A 488 -10.60 -4.79 -5.54
CA LEU A 488 -10.35 -4.49 -4.13
C LEU A 488 -9.13 -3.59 -3.94
N SER A 489 -8.04 -3.79 -4.68
CA SER A 489 -6.84 -2.93 -4.60
C SER A 489 -7.18 -1.48 -4.92
N SER A 490 -7.97 -1.28 -5.99
CA SER A 490 -8.53 0.02 -6.36
C SER A 490 -9.39 0.61 -5.24
N LEU A 491 -10.39 -0.14 -4.74
CA LEU A 491 -11.26 0.32 -3.65
C LEU A 491 -10.48 0.72 -2.38
N VAL A 492 -9.50 -0.09 -2.01
CA VAL A 492 -8.61 0.12 -0.86
C VAL A 492 -7.76 1.38 -1.06
N SER A 493 -7.19 1.57 -2.25
CA SER A 493 -6.38 2.74 -2.58
C SER A 493 -7.22 4.03 -2.48
N VAL A 494 -8.41 4.03 -3.08
CA VAL A 494 -9.35 5.15 -3.03
C VAL A 494 -9.79 5.44 -1.60
N GLY A 495 -10.24 4.42 -0.87
CA GLY A 495 -10.68 4.54 0.52
C GLY A 495 -9.58 5.11 1.41
N PHE A 496 -8.31 4.83 1.10
CA PHE A 496 -7.18 5.33 1.86
C PHE A 496 -6.55 6.64 1.34
N ARG A 497 -7.12 7.27 0.30
CA ARG A 497 -6.54 8.43 -0.40
C ARG A 497 -5.08 8.23 -0.81
N ARG A 498 -4.64 6.99 -0.93
CA ARG A 498 -3.41 6.66 -1.64
C ARG A 498 -3.79 6.74 -3.11
N ARG A 499 -2.90 7.29 -3.94
CA ARG A 499 -3.12 7.33 -5.40
C ARG A 499 -3.68 5.97 -5.80
N GLY A 500 -4.84 5.94 -6.49
CA GLY A 500 -5.40 4.70 -7.02
C GLY A 500 -4.24 3.91 -7.62
N ASP A 501 -4.06 2.65 -7.22
CA ASP A 501 -2.93 1.85 -7.69
C ASP A 501 -2.94 1.92 -9.23
N ASP A 502 -2.00 2.67 -9.81
CA ASP A 502 -1.96 2.96 -11.25
C ASP A 502 -1.94 1.61 -12.01
N THR A 503 -1.37 0.57 -11.39
CA THR A 503 -1.38 -0.81 -11.86
C THR A 503 -2.79 -1.41 -11.84
N ALA A 504 -3.54 -1.25 -10.74
CA ALA A 504 -4.89 -1.78 -10.63
C ALA A 504 -5.87 -1.09 -11.59
N TYR A 505 -5.81 0.24 -11.70
CA TYR A 505 -6.63 0.98 -12.66
C TYR A 505 -6.28 0.59 -14.11
N SER A 506 -5.00 0.61 -14.47
CA SER A 506 -4.56 0.26 -15.83
C SER A 506 -4.92 -1.18 -16.20
N TYR A 507 -4.77 -2.11 -15.26
CA TYR A 507 -5.19 -3.50 -15.46
C TYR A 507 -6.69 -3.64 -15.67
N LEU A 508 -7.52 -3.09 -14.77
CA LEU A 508 -8.98 -3.18 -14.89
C LEU A 508 -9.45 -2.59 -16.22
N LYS A 509 -8.87 -1.44 -16.61
CA LYS A 509 -9.18 -0.77 -17.86
C LYS A 509 -8.82 -1.62 -19.07
N ALA A 510 -7.57 -2.11 -19.12
CA ALA A 510 -7.12 -2.99 -20.19
C ALA A 510 -7.96 -4.28 -20.27
N ALA A 511 -8.29 -4.88 -19.13
CA ALA A 511 -9.12 -6.08 -19.06
C ALA A 511 -10.55 -5.84 -19.53
N ILE A 512 -11.14 -4.68 -19.25
CA ILE A 512 -12.47 -4.31 -19.76
C ILE A 512 -12.42 -4.01 -21.26
N GLU A 513 -11.40 -3.29 -21.73
CA GLU A 513 -11.21 -2.98 -23.15
C GLU A 513 -10.99 -4.27 -23.97
N SER A 514 -10.16 -5.19 -23.49
CA SER A 514 -9.90 -6.47 -24.16
C SER A 514 -11.13 -7.38 -24.23
N ASN A 515 -12.05 -7.25 -23.28
CA ASN A 515 -13.30 -8.02 -23.23
C ASN A 515 -14.50 -7.27 -23.86
N SER A 516 -14.31 -6.06 -24.40
CA SER A 516 -15.40 -5.32 -25.04
C SER A 516 -15.65 -5.79 -26.47
N THR A 517 -16.24 -6.99 -26.65
CA THR A 517 -16.73 -7.43 -27.96
C THR A 517 -18.25 -7.18 -28.10
N PRO A 518 -18.76 -6.84 -29.30
CA PRO A 518 -20.14 -6.38 -29.49
C PRO A 518 -21.25 -7.39 -29.10
N ASN A 519 -20.92 -8.66 -28.88
CA ASN A 519 -21.87 -9.77 -28.70
C ASN A 519 -21.58 -10.66 -27.47
N GLN A 520 -20.93 -10.15 -26.42
CA GLN A 520 -20.67 -10.93 -25.21
C GLN A 520 -21.93 -11.09 -24.32
N PRO A 521 -22.12 -12.26 -23.67
CA PRO A 521 -23.18 -12.46 -22.69
C PRO A 521 -23.00 -11.51 -21.49
N TYR A 522 -24.12 -11.09 -20.90
CA TYR A 522 -24.13 -10.22 -19.73
C TYR A 522 -23.35 -10.86 -18.57
N ASN A 523 -22.30 -10.16 -18.10
CA ASN A 523 -21.44 -10.60 -17.00
C ASN A 523 -21.45 -9.53 -15.89
N GLU A 524 -21.92 -9.93 -14.70
CA GLU A 524 -22.07 -9.06 -13.54
C GLU A 524 -20.71 -8.65 -12.93
N GLN A 525 -19.71 -9.54 -12.90
CA GLN A 525 -18.35 -9.22 -12.45
C GLN A 525 -17.75 -8.07 -13.27
N LEU A 526 -17.96 -8.11 -14.59
CA LEU A 526 -17.49 -7.08 -15.52
C LEU A 526 -18.25 -5.77 -15.33
N GLN A 527 -19.55 -5.80 -15.04
CA GLN A 527 -20.30 -4.58 -14.73
C GLN A 527 -19.81 -3.92 -13.43
N LEU A 528 -19.54 -4.70 -12.39
CA LEU A 528 -18.97 -4.19 -11.14
C LEU A 528 -17.58 -3.58 -11.37
N ALA A 529 -16.72 -4.22 -12.17
CA ALA A 529 -15.42 -3.68 -12.55
C ALA A 529 -15.54 -2.36 -13.33
N LYS A 530 -16.53 -2.24 -14.24
CA LYS A 530 -16.80 -0.99 -14.98
C LYS A 530 -17.20 0.16 -14.05
N LEU A 531 -18.07 -0.10 -13.08
CA LEU A 531 -18.44 0.90 -12.08
C LEU A 531 -17.25 1.29 -11.20
N GLN A 532 -16.35 0.35 -10.87
CA GLN A 532 -15.12 0.65 -10.14
C GLN A 532 -14.19 1.58 -10.93
N ILE A 533 -14.04 1.39 -12.25
CA ILE A 533 -13.27 2.30 -13.11
C ILE A 533 -13.86 3.71 -13.08
N LEU A 534 -15.18 3.85 -13.25
CA LEU A 534 -15.85 5.16 -13.19
C LEU A 534 -15.63 5.85 -11.84
N PHE A 535 -15.55 5.08 -10.77
CA PHE A 535 -15.29 5.60 -9.43
C PHE A 535 -13.86 6.15 -9.32
N GLU A 536 -12.88 5.38 -9.76
CA GLU A 536 -11.48 5.82 -9.86
C GLU A 536 -11.33 7.07 -10.73
N GLU A 537 -12.01 7.15 -11.87
CA GLU A 537 -11.96 8.32 -12.75
C GLU A 537 -12.57 9.56 -12.11
N THR A 538 -13.61 9.40 -11.29
CA THR A 538 -14.19 10.48 -10.49
C THR A 538 -13.16 11.03 -9.50
N ILE A 539 -12.45 10.16 -8.78
CA ILE A 539 -11.41 10.55 -7.81
C ILE A 539 -10.17 11.15 -8.49
N ARG A 540 -9.72 10.58 -9.60
CA ARG A 540 -8.58 11.10 -10.37
C ARG A 540 -8.89 12.48 -10.94
N SER A 541 -10.12 12.71 -11.42
CA SER A 541 -10.58 14.01 -11.90
C SER A 541 -10.49 15.10 -10.83
N GLN A 542 -10.74 14.75 -9.56
CA GLN A 542 -10.56 15.67 -8.43
C GLN A 542 -9.11 16.13 -8.33
N THR A 543 -8.14 15.20 -8.36
CA THR A 543 -6.71 15.51 -8.26
C THR A 543 -6.22 16.34 -9.46
N GLU A 544 -6.61 15.95 -10.67
CA GLU A 544 -6.28 16.68 -11.90
C GLU A 544 -6.77 18.13 -11.84
N CYS A 545 -8.04 18.34 -11.46
CA CYS A 545 -8.61 19.68 -11.39
C CYS A 545 -8.02 20.51 -10.24
N ILE A 546 -7.66 19.91 -9.10
CA ILE A 546 -7.00 20.61 -7.99
C ILE A 546 -5.64 21.16 -8.42
N SER A 547 -4.90 20.45 -9.27
CA SER A 547 -3.58 20.87 -9.75
C SER A 547 -3.58 22.12 -10.66
N LEU A 548 -4.75 22.50 -11.21
CA LEU A 548 -4.89 23.64 -12.11
C LEU A 548 -4.85 24.98 -11.33
N LYS A 549 -3.93 25.87 -11.73
CA LYS A 549 -3.73 27.19 -11.09
C LYS A 549 -4.79 28.23 -11.45
N CYS A 550 -5.35 28.19 -12.68
CA CYS A 550 -6.29 29.19 -13.17
C CYS A 550 -7.75 28.83 -12.79
N PRO A 551 -8.50 29.70 -12.07
CA PRO A 551 -9.88 29.42 -11.63
C PRO A 551 -10.87 29.15 -12.77
N ASN A 552 -10.80 29.92 -13.87
CA ASN A 552 -11.73 29.76 -15.01
C ASN A 552 -11.50 28.44 -15.75
N THR A 553 -10.22 28.09 -16.00
CA THR A 553 -9.85 26.82 -16.63
C THR A 553 -10.23 25.64 -15.74
N LYS A 554 -10.11 25.80 -14.42
CA LYS A 554 -10.49 24.79 -13.43
C LYS A 554 -12.00 24.52 -13.44
N ASP A 555 -12.83 25.57 -13.45
CA ASP A 555 -14.30 25.43 -13.56
C ASP A 555 -14.74 24.82 -14.89
N GLN A 556 -14.17 25.27 -16.01
CA GLN A 556 -14.49 24.72 -17.33
C GLN A 556 -14.13 23.23 -17.42
N ARG A 557 -12.94 22.85 -16.95
CA ARG A 557 -12.49 21.45 -16.94
C ARG A 557 -13.34 20.58 -16.02
N LEU A 558 -13.69 21.11 -14.85
CA LEU A 558 -14.58 20.46 -13.90
C LEU A 558 -15.95 20.16 -14.53
N LYS A 559 -16.59 21.17 -15.12
CA LYS A 559 -17.90 21.00 -15.79
C LYS A 559 -17.84 19.95 -16.90
N GLN A 560 -16.81 20.02 -17.77
CA GLN A 560 -16.60 19.01 -18.82
C GLN A 560 -16.45 17.60 -18.26
N LYS A 561 -15.66 17.43 -17.19
CA LYS A 561 -15.46 16.12 -16.58
C LYS A 561 -16.70 15.59 -15.89
N MET A 562 -17.44 16.45 -15.19
CA MET A 562 -18.72 16.06 -14.58
C MET A 562 -19.72 15.59 -15.62
N GLU A 563 -19.87 16.30 -16.74
CA GLU A 563 -20.78 15.89 -17.81
C GLU A 563 -20.33 14.58 -18.48
N SER A 564 -19.03 14.39 -18.71
CA SER A 564 -18.47 13.12 -19.21
C SER A 564 -18.85 11.94 -18.29
N LEU A 565 -18.57 12.08 -16.98
CA LEU A 565 -18.86 11.04 -15.99
C LEU A 565 -20.36 10.75 -15.86
N ARG A 566 -21.20 11.79 -15.89
CA ARG A 566 -22.66 11.64 -15.89
C ARG A 566 -23.16 10.89 -17.12
N LEU A 567 -22.64 11.23 -18.29
CA LEU A 567 -23.02 10.60 -19.54
C LEU A 567 -22.61 9.12 -19.54
N GLU A 568 -21.39 8.80 -19.13
CA GLU A 568 -20.90 7.43 -19.03
C GLU A 568 -21.73 6.59 -18.06
N LEU A 569 -22.09 7.16 -16.89
CA LEU A 569 -22.98 6.49 -15.94
C LEU A 569 -24.39 6.28 -16.52
N GLN A 570 -24.94 7.26 -17.25
CA GLN A 570 -26.23 7.10 -17.92
C GLN A 570 -26.19 6.03 -19.02
N ILE A 571 -25.10 5.98 -19.81
CA ILE A 571 -24.89 4.94 -20.82
C ILE A 571 -24.85 3.57 -20.14
N PHE A 572 -24.07 3.43 -19.06
CA PHE A 572 -24.02 2.19 -18.27
C PHE A 572 -25.42 1.76 -17.81
N GLN A 573 -26.20 2.68 -17.21
CA GLN A 573 -27.56 2.39 -16.75
C GLN A 573 -28.48 1.94 -17.89
N ARG A 574 -28.45 2.63 -19.04
CA ARG A 574 -29.27 2.26 -20.21
C ARG A 574 -28.89 0.90 -20.78
N VAL A 575 -27.59 0.64 -20.95
CA VAL A 575 -27.07 -0.63 -21.46
C VAL A 575 -27.44 -1.77 -20.52
N HIS A 576 -27.31 -1.56 -19.20
CA HIS A 576 -27.74 -2.53 -18.20
C HIS A 576 -29.23 -2.84 -18.33
N THR A 577 -30.10 -1.83 -18.37
CA THR A 577 -31.55 -2.03 -18.52
C THR A 577 -31.89 -2.83 -19.79
N LEU A 578 -31.30 -2.47 -20.94
CA LEU A 578 -31.54 -3.18 -22.21
C LEU A 578 -31.10 -4.65 -22.18
N ASN A 579 -29.93 -4.94 -21.58
CA ASN A 579 -29.42 -6.31 -21.48
C ASN A 579 -30.25 -7.17 -20.52
N THR A 580 -30.79 -6.59 -19.45
CA THR A 580 -31.72 -7.30 -18.56
C THR A 580 -33.08 -7.57 -19.20
N SER A 581 -33.50 -6.79 -20.20
CA SER A 581 -34.79 -6.96 -20.89
C SER A 581 -34.76 -7.92 -22.07
N THR A 582 -33.58 -8.25 -22.62
CA THR A 582 -33.42 -9.02 -23.88
C THR A 582 -32.99 -10.48 -23.69
N SER A 583 -32.62 -10.91 -22.48
CA SER A 583 -32.27 -12.32 -22.22
C SER A 583 -33.51 -13.24 -22.27
N THR A 584 -33.53 -14.18 -23.22
CA THR A 584 -34.58 -15.20 -23.37
C THR A 584 -34.76 -16.10 -22.14
N PRO A 585 -35.99 -16.55 -21.82
CA PRO A 585 -36.32 -17.23 -20.57
C PRO A 585 -36.01 -18.74 -20.66
N THR A 586 -34.77 -19.15 -20.43
CA THR A 586 -34.41 -20.59 -20.32
C THR A 586 -33.88 -21.03 -18.97
N SER A 587 -33.90 -20.18 -17.94
CA SER A 587 -33.79 -20.67 -16.56
C SER A 587 -34.62 -19.82 -15.61
N LYS A 588 -35.42 -20.48 -14.77
CA LYS A 588 -36.26 -19.90 -13.72
C LYS A 588 -35.41 -19.12 -12.70
N LYS A 589 -35.08 -17.86 -12.99
CA LYS A 589 -34.88 -16.81 -12.00
C LYS A 589 -35.84 -15.69 -12.39
N LEU A 590 -36.71 -15.33 -11.47
CA LEU A 590 -37.66 -14.23 -11.61
C LEU A 590 -36.85 -12.92 -11.62
N TYR A 591 -36.25 -12.55 -12.76
CA TYR A 591 -35.48 -11.31 -12.87
C TYR A 591 -36.47 -10.15 -12.96
N THR A 592 -36.59 -9.39 -11.88
CA THR A 592 -37.16 -8.05 -11.93
C THR A 592 -36.19 -7.16 -12.73
N ASN A 593 -36.69 -6.20 -13.50
CA ASN A 593 -35.92 -5.20 -14.26
C ASN A 593 -35.05 -4.26 -13.38
N THR A 594 -34.82 -4.62 -12.12
CA THR A 594 -34.04 -3.88 -11.13
C THR A 594 -32.59 -4.37 -11.13
N PRO A 595 -31.60 -3.46 -11.19
CA PRO A 595 -30.20 -3.81 -10.96
C PRO A 595 -30.04 -4.54 -9.63
N THR A 596 -29.07 -5.46 -9.56
CA THR A 596 -28.72 -6.13 -8.30
C THR A 596 -28.30 -5.08 -7.26
N VAL A 597 -28.51 -5.40 -5.98
CA VAL A 597 -28.22 -4.48 -4.86
C VAL A 597 -26.79 -3.88 -4.96
N PRO A 598 -25.72 -4.65 -5.24
CA PRO A 598 -24.37 -4.10 -5.35
C PRO A 598 -24.20 -3.10 -6.51
N LEU A 599 -24.79 -3.39 -7.67
CA LEU A 599 -24.75 -2.51 -8.84
C LEU A 599 -25.51 -1.21 -8.58
N HIS A 600 -26.67 -1.30 -7.92
CA HIS A 600 -27.48 -0.13 -7.60
C HIS A 600 -26.80 0.77 -6.57
N LEU A 601 -26.28 0.20 -5.47
CA LEU A 601 -25.52 0.94 -4.46
C LEU A 601 -24.29 1.63 -5.07
N SER A 602 -23.53 0.93 -5.90
CA SER A 602 -22.37 1.50 -6.61
C SER A 602 -22.77 2.67 -7.52
N THR A 603 -23.90 2.54 -8.22
CA THR A 603 -24.44 3.61 -9.09
C THR A 603 -24.88 4.83 -8.29
N LEU A 604 -25.57 4.64 -7.16
CA LEU A 604 -25.99 5.74 -6.28
C LEU A 604 -24.79 6.43 -5.62
N SER A 605 -23.81 5.67 -5.15
CA SER A 605 -22.56 6.20 -4.61
C SER A 605 -21.82 7.05 -5.64
N LEU A 606 -21.69 6.58 -6.89
CA LEU A 606 -21.11 7.36 -7.99
C LEU A 606 -21.84 8.69 -8.21
N LYS A 607 -23.19 8.68 -8.19
CA LYS A 607 -23.98 9.93 -8.32
C LYS A 607 -23.67 10.92 -7.20
N VAL A 608 -23.53 10.45 -5.96
CA VAL A 608 -23.12 11.29 -4.82
C VAL A 608 -21.75 11.91 -5.07
N HIS A 609 -20.74 11.09 -5.40
CA HIS A 609 -19.37 11.56 -5.56
C HIS A 609 -19.19 12.48 -6.77
N ILE A 610 -19.87 12.23 -7.89
CA ILE A 610 -19.90 13.14 -9.05
C ILE A 610 -20.54 14.49 -8.66
N ALA A 611 -21.65 14.48 -7.92
CA ALA A 611 -22.31 15.70 -7.46
C ALA A 611 -21.48 16.49 -6.43
N LEU A 612 -20.60 15.81 -5.69
CA LEU A 612 -19.72 16.42 -4.69
C LEU A 612 -18.48 17.11 -5.29
N LEU A 613 -18.11 16.80 -6.55
CA LEU A 613 -16.88 17.30 -7.19
C LEU A 613 -16.72 18.84 -7.10
N PRO A 614 -17.72 19.69 -7.40
CA PRO A 614 -17.58 21.15 -7.29
C PRO A 614 -17.18 21.60 -5.89
N PHE A 615 -17.76 20.98 -4.88
CA PHE A 615 -17.53 21.31 -3.47
C PHE A 615 -16.14 20.91 -3.00
N ARG A 616 -15.56 19.85 -3.56
CA ARG A 616 -14.19 19.37 -3.23
C ARG A 616 -13.09 20.10 -3.99
N ILE A 617 -13.41 20.67 -5.16
CA ILE A 617 -12.42 21.22 -6.10
C ILE A 617 -12.38 22.75 -6.06
N LEU A 618 -13.54 23.40 -6.00
CA LEU A 618 -13.66 24.86 -5.98
C LEU A 618 -13.47 25.36 -4.54
N ASN A 619 -12.48 26.22 -4.33
CA ASN A 619 -12.20 26.80 -3.02
C ASN A 619 -13.31 27.81 -2.66
N PRO A 620 -13.84 27.86 -1.42
CA PRO A 620 -14.80 28.88 -1.00
C PRO A 620 -14.33 30.35 -1.17
N LYS A 621 -13.00 30.56 -1.27
CA LYS A 621 -12.37 31.86 -1.57
C LYS A 621 -12.32 32.22 -3.07
N SER A 622 -12.68 31.30 -3.96
CA SER A 622 -12.74 31.51 -5.42
C SER A 622 -13.95 32.37 -5.82
N PRO A 623 -13.85 33.23 -6.86
CA PRO A 623 -15.00 33.96 -7.40
C PRO A 623 -16.05 33.03 -8.05
N LEU A 624 -15.66 31.83 -8.48
CA LEU A 624 -16.56 30.76 -8.92
C LEU A 624 -16.88 29.85 -7.73
N ARG A 625 -18.08 30.01 -7.18
CA ARG A 625 -18.58 29.25 -6.02
C ARG A 625 -19.67 28.26 -6.48
N PRO A 626 -19.77 27.08 -5.83
CA PRO A 626 -20.94 26.24 -5.99
C PRO A 626 -22.21 27.00 -5.62
N ASP A 627 -23.26 26.85 -6.40
CA ASP A 627 -24.58 27.45 -6.14
C ASP A 627 -25.44 26.54 -5.24
N LEU A 628 -26.56 27.09 -4.77
CA LEU A 628 -27.49 26.37 -3.91
C LEU A 628 -28.19 25.21 -4.66
N ASP A 629 -28.35 25.32 -5.98
CA ASP A 629 -28.95 24.27 -6.81
C ASP A 629 -28.06 23.03 -6.89
N GLN A 630 -26.74 23.21 -7.03
CA GLN A 630 -25.74 22.14 -6.98
C GLN A 630 -25.70 21.49 -5.59
N ALA A 631 -25.84 22.29 -4.52
CA ALA A 631 -25.87 21.76 -3.16
C ALA A 631 -27.13 20.94 -2.92
N THR A 632 -28.28 21.42 -3.40
CA THR A 632 -29.57 20.73 -3.36
C THR A 632 -29.56 19.45 -4.18
N SER A 633 -28.92 19.47 -5.36
CA SER A 633 -28.72 18.29 -6.19
C SER A 633 -27.86 17.23 -5.49
N CYS A 634 -26.75 17.65 -4.86
CA CYS A 634 -25.89 16.76 -4.09
C CYS A 634 -26.62 16.16 -2.87
N ALA A 635 -27.34 16.98 -2.11
CA ALA A 635 -28.18 16.53 -1.00
C ALA A 635 -29.26 15.55 -1.45
N THR A 636 -29.84 15.75 -2.64
CA THR A 636 -30.82 14.81 -3.23
C THR A 636 -30.17 13.48 -3.58
N ALA A 637 -28.97 13.49 -4.16
CA ALA A 637 -28.23 12.25 -4.44
C ALA A 637 -27.87 11.48 -3.17
N ILE A 638 -27.42 12.18 -2.12
CA ILE A 638 -27.14 11.62 -0.79
C ILE A 638 -28.41 10.98 -0.21
N ARG A 639 -29.53 11.70 -0.29
CA ARG A 639 -30.83 11.22 0.16
C ARG A 639 -31.23 9.93 -0.54
N SER A 640 -31.15 9.87 -1.87
CA SER A 640 -31.46 8.67 -2.64
C SER A 640 -30.59 7.48 -2.27
N PHE A 641 -29.30 7.70 -1.96
CA PHE A 641 -28.42 6.64 -1.45
C PHE A 641 -28.92 6.09 -0.11
N PHE A 642 -29.19 6.95 0.89
CA PHE A 642 -29.63 6.51 2.21
C PHE A 642 -31.02 5.88 2.19
N GLU A 643 -31.97 6.43 1.44
CA GLU A 643 -33.31 5.86 1.26
C GLU A 643 -33.23 4.44 0.69
N TYR A 644 -32.39 4.23 -0.33
CA TYR A 644 -32.19 2.88 -0.88
C TYR A 644 -31.43 1.96 0.07
N PHE A 645 -30.33 2.42 0.67
CA PHE A 645 -29.53 1.62 1.60
C PHE A 645 -30.36 1.14 2.80
N LEU A 646 -31.23 2.01 3.32
CA LEU A 646 -32.17 1.68 4.38
C LEU A 646 -33.39 0.89 3.87
N SER A 647 -33.70 0.87 2.57
CA SER A 647 -34.73 -0.02 2.04
C SER A 647 -34.30 -1.49 2.00
N ILE A 648 -32.98 -1.76 2.00
CA ILE A 648 -32.44 -3.11 2.04
C ILE A 648 -32.75 -3.75 3.40
N PRO A 649 -33.23 -5.01 3.45
CA PRO A 649 -33.45 -5.73 4.69
C PRO A 649 -32.20 -5.76 5.57
N GLN A 650 -32.35 -5.49 6.87
CA GLN A 650 -31.20 -5.39 7.79
C GLN A 650 -30.42 -6.71 7.86
N GLU A 651 -31.09 -7.86 7.66
CA GLU A 651 -30.48 -9.18 7.69
C GLU A 651 -29.45 -9.36 6.57
N GLU A 652 -29.60 -8.66 5.44
CA GLU A 652 -28.64 -8.72 4.33
C GLU A 652 -27.31 -8.03 4.66
N TYR A 653 -27.26 -7.13 5.65
CA TYR A 653 -26.05 -6.38 5.99
C TYR A 653 -24.93 -7.31 6.47
N ILE A 654 -25.27 -8.48 7.03
CA ILE A 654 -24.28 -9.49 7.41
C ILE A 654 -23.50 -10.00 6.20
N THR A 655 -24.08 -9.93 5.00
CA THR A 655 -23.51 -10.46 3.75
C THR A 655 -22.68 -9.43 2.97
N PHE A 656 -22.82 -8.15 3.29
CA PHE A 656 -22.14 -7.05 2.61
C PHE A 656 -20.63 -7.22 2.63
N SER A 657 -20.01 -6.99 1.48
CA SER A 657 -18.55 -6.97 1.36
C SER A 657 -18.00 -5.61 1.81
N ILE A 658 -16.68 -5.52 1.91
CA ILE A 658 -16.00 -4.25 2.19
C ILE A 658 -16.39 -3.16 1.19
N ARG A 659 -16.79 -3.50 -0.05
CA ARG A 659 -17.28 -2.55 -1.06
C ARG A 659 -18.50 -1.76 -0.58
N GLU A 660 -19.54 -2.46 -0.13
CA GLU A 660 -20.79 -1.81 0.29
C GLU A 660 -20.56 -0.97 1.55
N TRP A 661 -19.75 -1.46 2.48
CA TRP A 661 -19.35 -0.70 3.67
C TRP A 661 -18.54 0.54 3.33
N CYS A 662 -17.57 0.44 2.41
CA CYS A 662 -16.83 1.59 1.90
C CYS A 662 -17.76 2.63 1.29
N GLN A 663 -18.71 2.21 0.44
CA GLN A 663 -19.66 3.13 -0.19
C GLN A 663 -20.54 3.87 0.82
N LEU A 664 -21.00 3.18 1.87
CA LEU A 664 -21.72 3.82 2.98
C LEU A 664 -20.84 4.85 3.69
N ILE A 665 -19.63 4.46 4.09
CA ILE A 665 -18.69 5.33 4.83
C ILE A 665 -18.33 6.58 4.01
N LEU A 666 -18.03 6.42 2.73
CA LEU A 666 -17.72 7.52 1.82
C LEU A 666 -18.91 8.44 1.59
N THR A 667 -20.14 7.90 1.56
CA THR A 667 -21.37 8.69 1.47
C THR A 667 -21.68 9.45 2.76
N ILE A 668 -21.44 8.85 3.94
CA ILE A 668 -21.51 9.55 5.24
C ILE A 668 -20.50 10.70 5.28
N SER A 669 -19.27 10.47 4.80
CA SER A 669 -18.22 11.49 4.64
C SER A 669 -18.68 12.64 3.72
N ALA A 670 -19.23 12.32 2.55
CA ALA A 670 -19.79 13.28 1.62
C ALA A 670 -20.93 14.12 2.24
N SER A 671 -21.82 13.48 3.00
CA SER A 671 -22.91 14.16 3.70
C SER A 671 -22.41 15.09 4.80
N SER A 672 -21.44 14.64 5.60
CA SER A 672 -20.77 15.48 6.61
C SER A 672 -20.17 16.73 5.97
N TYR A 673 -19.51 16.58 4.82
CA TYR A 673 -18.96 17.69 4.07
C TYR A 673 -20.02 18.75 3.74
N ILE A 674 -21.16 18.33 3.17
CA ILE A 674 -22.25 19.23 2.79
C ILE A 674 -22.94 19.86 4.02
N CYS A 675 -23.18 19.08 5.07
CA CYS A 675 -23.82 19.51 6.31
C CYS A 675 -23.04 20.61 7.05
N PHE A 676 -21.70 20.58 6.95
CA PHE A 676 -20.79 21.45 7.70
C PHE A 676 -19.89 22.31 6.79
N LEU A 677 -20.34 22.57 5.56
CA LEU A 677 -19.65 23.47 4.62
C LEU A 677 -19.27 24.80 5.32
N PRO A 678 -17.98 25.21 5.32
CA PRO A 678 -17.55 26.45 5.97
C PRO A 678 -18.13 27.68 5.27
N LEU A 679 -19.00 28.43 5.94
CA LEU A 679 -19.53 29.70 5.45
C LEU A 679 -18.54 30.82 5.87
N ALA A 680 -17.64 31.23 4.97
CA ALA A 680 -16.69 32.30 5.28
C ALA A 680 -17.43 33.65 5.42
N PRO A 681 -17.11 34.50 6.42
CA PRO A 681 -17.68 35.84 6.51
C PRO A 681 -17.35 36.65 5.26
N GLY A 682 -18.36 37.22 4.58
CA GLY A 682 -18.19 37.95 3.32
C GLY A 682 -18.19 37.05 2.06
N SER A 683 -18.35 35.73 2.20
CA SER A 683 -18.76 34.87 1.09
C SER A 683 -20.28 34.89 0.98
N GLY A 684 -20.86 34.99 -0.22
CA GLY A 684 -22.32 34.95 -0.44
C GLY A 684 -23.01 33.66 0.03
N LEU A 685 -22.26 32.73 0.63
CA LEU A 685 -22.76 31.55 1.34
C LEU A 685 -23.32 31.86 2.74
N THR A 686 -23.13 33.06 3.29
CA THR A 686 -23.80 33.47 4.55
C THR A 686 -25.23 33.95 4.35
N SER A 687 -25.88 33.65 3.21
CA SER A 687 -27.28 34.01 3.00
C SER A 687 -28.20 33.18 3.91
N PRO A 688 -29.37 33.72 4.33
CA PRO A 688 -30.36 32.96 5.11
C PRO A 688 -30.76 31.63 4.46
N GLU A 689 -30.78 31.58 3.13
CA GLU A 689 -31.12 30.37 2.35
C GLU A 689 -30.10 29.24 2.53
N TRP A 690 -28.80 29.56 2.57
CA TRP A 690 -27.75 28.56 2.82
C TRP A 690 -27.81 28.00 4.24
N ILE A 691 -28.14 28.85 5.22
CA ILE A 691 -28.32 28.43 6.62
C ILE A 691 -29.53 27.49 6.73
N ASP A 692 -30.66 27.86 6.13
CA ASP A 692 -31.86 27.01 6.09
C ASP A 692 -31.58 25.66 5.43
N PHE A 693 -30.89 25.67 4.27
CA PHE A 693 -30.45 24.47 3.59
C PHE A 693 -29.58 23.57 4.48
N GLN A 694 -28.58 24.13 5.17
CA GLN A 694 -27.71 23.36 6.07
C GLN A 694 -28.49 22.78 7.25
N VAL A 695 -29.37 23.56 7.88
CA VAL A 695 -30.21 23.09 8.99
C VAL A 695 -31.10 21.93 8.54
N LYS A 696 -31.80 22.07 7.42
CA LYS A 696 -32.66 21.03 6.87
C LYS A 696 -31.87 19.77 6.49
N THR A 697 -30.71 19.94 5.88
CA THR A 697 -29.85 18.82 5.47
C THR A 697 -29.28 18.07 6.68
N ARG A 698 -28.87 18.80 7.73
CA ARG A 698 -28.43 18.21 9.00
C ARG A 698 -29.52 17.41 9.69
N SER A 699 -30.73 17.96 9.77
CA SER A 699 -31.88 17.27 10.37
C SER A 699 -32.23 15.99 9.62
N ASN A 700 -32.23 16.02 8.28
CA ASN A 700 -32.46 14.82 7.49
C ASN A 700 -31.36 13.77 7.69
N MET A 701 -30.11 14.21 7.73
CA MET A 701 -28.97 13.31 7.95
C MET A 701 -29.00 12.66 9.33
N LEU A 702 -29.41 13.41 10.37
CA LEU A 702 -29.60 12.88 11.71
C LEU A 702 -30.55 11.67 11.71
N ILE A 703 -31.71 11.78 11.05
CA ILE A 703 -32.69 10.69 10.94
C ILE A 703 -32.09 9.43 10.30
N TYR A 704 -31.28 9.61 9.25
CA TYR A 704 -30.61 8.47 8.59
C TYR A 704 -29.56 7.82 9.48
N LEU A 705 -28.76 8.62 10.18
CA LEU A 705 -27.75 8.11 11.11
C LEU A 705 -28.39 7.40 12.33
N GLU A 706 -29.51 7.91 12.84
CA GLU A 706 -30.27 7.26 13.93
C GLU A 706 -30.85 5.93 13.48
N SER A 707 -31.44 5.91 12.27
CA SER A 707 -31.96 4.69 11.65
C SER A 707 -30.87 3.64 11.45
N LEU A 708 -29.68 4.05 11.00
CA LEU A 708 -28.52 3.17 10.91
C LEU A 708 -28.10 2.68 12.29
N SER A 709 -27.94 3.55 13.28
CA SER A 709 -27.54 3.16 14.64
C SER A 709 -28.49 2.12 15.23
N HIS A 710 -29.81 2.31 15.06
CA HIS A 710 -30.82 1.33 15.48
C HIS A 710 -30.64 -0.02 14.80
N ARG A 711 -30.41 -0.06 13.47
CA ARG A 711 -30.16 -1.32 12.74
C ARG A 711 -28.89 -2.02 13.20
N MET A 712 -27.82 -1.27 13.42
CA MET A 712 -26.55 -1.84 13.90
C MET A 712 -26.71 -2.42 15.31
N CYS A 713 -27.44 -1.73 16.18
CA CYS A 713 -27.79 -2.23 17.50
C CYS A 713 -28.61 -3.53 17.44
N SER A 714 -29.58 -3.61 16.50
CA SER A 714 -30.42 -4.79 16.27
C SER A 714 -29.63 -5.99 15.73
N LEU A 715 -28.63 -5.74 14.88
CA LEU A 715 -27.82 -6.79 14.26
C LEU A 715 -26.70 -7.32 15.14
N SER A 716 -26.16 -6.48 16.03
CA SER A 716 -25.12 -6.83 16.99
C SER A 716 -25.56 -7.96 17.90
N VAL A 717 -24.71 -8.98 18.04
CA VAL A 717 -24.90 -10.07 19.02
C VAL A 717 -24.09 -9.86 20.29
N THR A 718 -23.20 -8.88 20.28
CA THR A 718 -22.33 -8.50 21.40
C THR A 718 -23.13 -7.96 22.58
N LYS A 719 -22.86 -8.48 23.79
CA LYS A 719 -23.30 -7.88 25.05
C LYS A 719 -22.13 -7.19 25.74
N ARG A 720 -22.39 -6.34 26.74
CA ARG A 720 -21.33 -5.68 27.52
C ARG A 720 -20.39 -6.72 28.14
N GLY A 721 -19.09 -6.57 27.89
CA GLY A 721 -18.03 -7.48 28.35
C GLY A 721 -17.72 -8.64 27.41
N ASP A 722 -18.50 -8.87 26.34
CA ASP A 722 -18.19 -9.87 25.32
C ASP A 722 -17.20 -9.32 24.28
N THR A 723 -16.58 -10.23 23.50
CA THR A 723 -15.77 -9.83 22.35
C THR A 723 -16.64 -9.09 21.32
N PRO A 724 -16.28 -7.86 20.92
CA PRO A 724 -17.15 -7.04 20.09
C PRO A 724 -17.22 -7.53 18.64
N ASP A 725 -18.40 -7.42 18.03
CA ASP A 725 -18.65 -7.68 16.62
C ASP A 725 -18.62 -6.41 15.75
N LEU A 726 -18.72 -6.59 14.43
CA LEU A 726 -18.68 -5.50 13.44
C LEU A 726 -19.77 -4.45 13.68
N PHE A 727 -20.99 -4.87 13.99
CA PHE A 727 -22.13 -3.98 14.15
C PHE A 727 -22.06 -3.23 15.47
N PHE A 728 -21.54 -3.86 16.53
CA PHE A 728 -21.23 -3.18 17.79
C PHE A 728 -20.23 -2.04 17.59
N MET A 729 -19.11 -2.31 16.89
CA MET A 729 -18.13 -1.27 16.54
C MET A 729 -18.78 -0.13 15.74
N PHE A 730 -19.55 -0.46 14.70
CA PHE A 730 -20.15 0.56 13.84
C PHE A 730 -21.19 1.41 14.59
N LYS A 731 -21.99 0.80 15.48
CA LYS A 731 -22.89 1.51 16.39
C LYS A 731 -22.13 2.46 17.30
N SER A 732 -21.06 2.01 17.95
CA SER A 732 -20.25 2.88 18.83
C SER A 732 -19.66 4.07 18.07
N VAL A 733 -19.24 3.90 16.81
CA VAL A 733 -18.81 5.02 15.96
C VAL A 733 -19.97 5.97 15.70
N LEU A 734 -21.16 5.47 15.36
CA LEU A 734 -22.35 6.31 15.13
C LEU A 734 -22.79 7.08 16.38
N ASP A 735 -22.74 6.47 17.56
CA ASP A 735 -23.13 7.12 18.83
C ASP A 735 -22.30 8.38 19.13
N ILE A 736 -21.01 8.37 18.77
CA ILE A 736 -20.13 9.53 18.96
C ILE A 736 -20.49 10.66 17.97
N VAL A 737 -21.06 10.30 16.83
CA VAL A 737 -21.19 11.17 15.67
C VAL A 737 -22.55 11.84 15.65
N LEU A 738 -23.59 11.11 16.03
CA LEU A 738 -24.98 11.56 16.14
C LEU A 738 -25.11 12.93 16.83
N PRO A 739 -24.49 13.18 18.01
CA PRO A 739 -24.60 14.47 18.70
C PRO A 739 -24.14 15.66 17.88
N THR A 740 -23.23 15.47 16.92
CA THR A 740 -22.72 16.56 16.07
C THR A 740 -23.76 17.07 15.06
N TYR A 741 -24.77 16.26 14.73
CA TYR A 741 -25.85 16.62 13.80
C TYR A 741 -27.07 17.22 14.49
N ALA A 742 -27.20 17.04 15.82
CA ALA A 742 -28.29 17.61 16.59
C ALA A 742 -28.32 19.16 16.52
N PRO A 743 -29.52 19.79 16.58
CA PRO A 743 -29.63 21.24 16.67
C PRO A 743 -28.97 21.74 17.96
N VAL A 744 -28.16 22.80 17.87
CA VAL A 744 -27.67 23.49 19.07
C VAL A 744 -28.86 24.23 19.68
N HIS A 745 -29.42 23.70 20.77
CA HIS A 745 -30.41 24.45 21.54
C HIS A 745 -29.74 25.71 22.10
N GLY A 746 -30.23 26.88 21.68
CA GLY A 746 -29.75 28.16 22.17
C GLY A 746 -30.00 28.31 23.67
N GLY A 747 -28.94 28.59 24.43
CA GLY A 747 -28.99 29.17 25.77
C GLY A 747 -28.81 28.19 26.93
N SER A 748 -27.57 28.00 27.38
CA SER A 748 -27.12 28.53 28.69
C SER A 748 -25.72 28.01 28.99
N SER A 749 -24.83 28.94 29.32
CA SER A 749 -23.65 28.65 30.12
C SER A 749 -24.10 27.98 31.41
N ALA A 750 -23.79 26.70 31.58
CA ALA A 750 -23.81 26.05 32.87
C ALA A 750 -22.52 25.25 33.01
N MET A 751 -21.51 25.92 33.58
CA MET A 751 -20.48 25.23 34.34
C MET A 751 -21.18 24.27 35.29
N ARG A 752 -20.85 22.98 35.20
CA ARG A 752 -21.12 22.06 36.29
C ARG A 752 -19.94 22.18 37.26
N GLU A 753 -20.10 23.08 38.22
CA GLU A 753 -19.45 22.97 39.52
C GLU A 753 -19.89 21.64 40.14
N GLU A 754 -18.93 20.74 40.38
CA GLU A 754 -19.01 19.80 41.49
C GLU A 754 -17.76 20.07 42.34
N GLU A 755 -17.91 21.01 43.28
CA GLU A 755 -17.05 21.11 44.45
C GLU A 755 -17.18 19.82 45.27
N SER A 756 -16.08 19.07 45.38
CA SER A 756 -15.81 18.32 46.60
C SER A 756 -14.39 18.61 47.06
N LEU A 757 -14.33 19.14 48.27
CA LEU A 757 -13.17 19.60 49.03
C LEU A 757 -12.10 18.52 49.18
N ARG A 758 -10.83 18.86 48.88
CA ARG A 758 -9.65 18.57 49.72
C ARG A 758 -8.43 19.34 49.23
N GLU A 759 -7.93 20.22 50.11
CA GLU A 759 -6.70 21.01 49.97
C GLU A 759 -5.43 20.14 49.99
N GLY A 760 -4.41 20.56 49.22
CA GLY A 760 -3.03 20.06 49.33
C GLY A 760 -2.24 20.16 48.01
N SER A 761 -1.57 21.30 47.76
CA SER A 761 -0.60 21.55 46.67
C SER A 761 0.79 20.92 46.96
N PRO A 762 1.81 20.91 46.06
CA PRO A 762 1.90 21.44 44.68
C PRO A 762 2.58 20.49 43.63
N GLU A 763 2.67 20.98 42.37
CA GLU A 763 3.55 20.57 41.25
C GLU A 763 3.22 19.30 40.42
N MET A 764 2.73 19.50 39.18
CA MET A 764 3.38 19.00 37.96
C MET A 764 2.70 19.53 36.67
N SER A 765 3.49 20.20 35.82
CA SER A 765 3.35 20.37 34.35
C SER A 765 1.96 20.39 33.70
N VAL A 766 1.53 21.56 33.23
CA VAL A 766 0.51 21.72 32.19
C VAL A 766 1.11 21.32 30.83
N PRO A 767 0.61 20.31 30.11
CA PRO A 767 0.94 20.14 28.70
C PRO A 767 0.01 21.03 27.87
N THR A 768 0.60 21.99 27.18
CA THR A 768 -0.02 22.83 26.16
C THR A 768 -0.46 21.93 25.00
N ARG A 769 -1.75 21.54 24.94
CA ARG A 769 -2.31 20.84 23.78
C ARG A 769 -2.85 21.84 22.76
N SER A 770 -1.99 22.27 21.84
CA SER A 770 -2.45 22.71 20.51
C SER A 770 -2.54 21.48 19.61
N ALA A 771 -3.75 20.94 19.39
CA ALA A 771 -3.98 19.92 18.38
C ALA A 771 -5.30 20.17 17.67
N THR A 772 -5.23 20.26 16.34
CA THR A 772 -6.30 20.42 15.37
C THR A 772 -7.47 19.46 15.61
N SER A 773 -8.67 19.99 15.89
CA SER A 773 -9.87 19.22 16.20
C SER A 773 -10.47 18.56 14.96
N THR A 774 -10.21 17.27 14.78
CA THR A 774 -10.83 16.43 13.76
C THR A 774 -12.18 15.87 14.26
N ARG A 775 -13.25 15.81 13.45
CA ARG A 775 -14.55 15.24 13.88
C ARG A 775 -14.64 13.71 13.83
N CYS A 776 -13.63 13.01 13.31
CA CYS A 776 -13.59 11.56 13.34
C CYS A 776 -13.30 11.09 14.77
N PRO A 777 -14.14 10.22 15.34
CA PRO A 777 -13.91 9.63 16.67
C PRO A 777 -12.55 8.96 16.85
N MET A 778 -11.97 8.46 15.75
CA MET A 778 -10.67 7.81 15.75
C MET A 778 -9.52 8.83 15.84
N MET A 779 -9.62 9.93 15.09
CA MET A 779 -8.56 10.94 14.96
C MET A 779 -8.53 11.91 16.15
N ASN A 780 -9.68 12.19 16.77
CA ASN A 780 -9.74 12.98 18.01
C ASN A 780 -9.60 12.12 19.28
N GLY A 781 -9.45 10.79 19.12
CA GLY A 781 -9.28 9.84 20.21
C GLY A 781 -10.54 9.56 21.03
N SER A 782 -11.71 10.11 20.68
CA SER A 782 -12.94 9.90 21.45
C SER A 782 -13.46 8.45 21.36
N ILE A 783 -13.02 7.67 20.37
CA ILE A 783 -13.31 6.23 20.30
C ILE A 783 -12.82 5.47 21.54
N ARG A 784 -11.75 5.94 22.20
CA ARG A 784 -11.22 5.31 23.43
C ARG A 784 -12.19 5.35 24.60
N GLN A 785 -13.16 6.26 24.56
CA GLN A 785 -14.20 6.42 25.57
C GLN A 785 -15.46 5.64 25.22
N SER A 786 -15.44 4.84 24.14
CA SER A 786 -16.59 4.08 23.69
C SER A 786 -16.68 2.70 24.33
N GLU A 787 -17.90 2.18 24.44
CA GLU A 787 -18.15 0.81 24.93
C GLU A 787 -17.43 -0.26 24.07
N PHE A 788 -17.22 0.01 22.78
CA PHE A 788 -16.43 -0.85 21.89
C PHE A 788 -14.97 -0.98 22.35
N TRP A 789 -14.35 0.13 22.73
CA TRP A 789 -12.95 0.14 23.16
C TRP A 789 -12.76 -0.60 24.47
N GLU A 790 -13.66 -0.38 25.43
CA GLU A 790 -13.70 -1.11 26.69
C GLU A 790 -13.88 -2.62 26.47
N ALA A 791 -14.83 -3.02 25.61
CA ALA A 791 -15.07 -4.43 25.27
C ALA A 791 -13.86 -5.08 24.57
N MET A 792 -13.12 -4.33 23.75
CA MET A 792 -11.90 -4.81 23.11
C MET A 792 -10.77 -5.04 24.13
N GLU A 793 -10.50 -4.07 25.00
CA GLU A 793 -9.48 -4.19 26.05
C GLU A 793 -9.79 -5.36 26.99
N GLN A 794 -11.04 -5.53 27.39
CA GLN A 794 -11.48 -6.66 28.21
C GLN A 794 -11.32 -8.00 27.48
N SER A 795 -11.64 -8.07 26.18
CA SER A 795 -11.45 -9.26 25.35
C SER A 795 -9.97 -9.65 25.19
N ASP A 796 -9.07 -8.68 25.10
CA ASP A 796 -7.62 -8.91 25.01
C ASP A 796 -7.02 -9.33 26.36
N LEU A 797 -7.42 -8.67 27.47
CA LEU A 797 -7.02 -9.03 28.83
C LEU A 797 -7.52 -10.43 29.25
N TYR A 798 -8.69 -10.86 28.77
CA TYR A 798 -9.22 -12.20 29.04
C TYR A 798 -8.31 -13.32 28.51
N PHE A 799 -7.49 -13.04 27.48
CA PHE A 799 -6.51 -14.01 26.96
C PHE A 799 -5.16 -13.98 27.69
N GLU A 800 -4.74 -12.84 28.23
CA GLU A 800 -3.55 -12.78 29.11
C GLU A 800 -3.84 -13.46 30.47
N GLY A 801 -5.06 -13.30 31.01
CA GLY A 801 -5.45 -13.86 32.30
C GLY A 801 -5.60 -15.39 32.36
N LEU A 802 -5.81 -16.06 31.22
CA LEU A 802 -5.86 -17.53 31.15
C LEU A 802 -4.47 -18.20 31.24
N GLY A 803 -3.39 -17.40 31.29
CA GLY A 803 -2.03 -17.87 31.57
C GLY A 803 -1.68 -18.04 33.05
N ASN A 804 -2.51 -17.55 33.97
CA ASN A 804 -2.20 -17.57 35.41
C ASN A 804 -3.29 -18.26 36.22
N GLY A 805 -3.17 -19.58 36.36
CA GLY A 805 -4.08 -20.38 37.16
C GLY A 805 -3.46 -21.66 37.70
N ASN A 806 -2.56 -21.56 38.67
CA ASN A 806 -2.67 -22.32 39.92
C ASN A 806 -1.73 -21.78 41.00
N GLY A 807 -2.22 -21.76 42.24
CA GLY A 807 -1.66 -20.99 43.35
C GLY A 807 -0.51 -21.63 44.13
N GLY A 808 0.01 -20.81 45.04
CA GLY A 808 0.74 -21.25 46.24
C GLY A 808 2.25 -21.33 46.09
N ASN A 809 2.96 -20.24 46.42
CA ASN A 809 3.88 -20.09 47.57
C ASN A 809 4.93 -19.01 47.26
N GLY A 810 5.22 -18.16 48.24
CA GLY A 810 6.10 -17.00 48.08
C GLY A 810 7.57 -17.36 47.84
N GLY A 811 8.30 -16.42 47.23
CA GLY A 811 9.75 -16.46 47.09
C GLY A 811 10.23 -15.55 45.97
N SER A 812 10.86 -14.44 46.36
CA SER A 812 11.51 -13.42 45.54
C SER A 812 12.52 -13.97 44.51
N GLY A 813 12.51 -13.41 43.30
CA GLY A 813 13.59 -13.56 42.32
C GLY A 813 13.19 -12.94 40.98
N GLU A 814 13.79 -11.81 40.65
CA GLU A 814 13.66 -11.12 39.36
C GLU A 814 14.11 -12.05 38.22
N ASP A 815 13.26 -12.28 37.23
CA ASP A 815 13.70 -12.62 35.87
C ASP A 815 12.65 -12.09 34.87
N MET A 816 13.01 -10.97 34.26
CA MET A 816 12.18 -10.22 33.31
C MET A 816 12.48 -10.71 31.89
N CYS A 817 11.67 -11.63 31.39
CA CYS A 817 11.66 -11.98 29.96
C CYS A 817 10.21 -12.10 29.45
N SER A 818 9.48 -10.99 29.54
CA SER A 818 8.16 -10.82 28.93
C SER A 818 8.31 -10.34 27.48
N LEU A 819 8.34 -11.28 26.53
CA LEU A 819 8.02 -10.99 25.12
C LEU A 819 6.50 -10.78 25.01
N GLY A 820 6.06 -9.60 25.46
CA GLY A 820 4.67 -9.15 25.36
C GLY A 820 4.36 -8.70 23.93
N VAL A 821 3.21 -9.16 23.42
CA VAL A 821 2.51 -8.45 22.34
C VAL A 821 2.36 -6.98 22.77
N PRO A 822 2.65 -5.99 21.91
CA PRO A 822 2.53 -4.60 22.31
C PRO A 822 1.10 -4.32 22.78
N GLY A 823 0.95 -3.90 24.03
CA GLY A 823 -0.34 -3.54 24.58
C GLY A 823 -1.02 -2.46 23.73
N VAL A 824 -2.36 -2.52 23.70
CA VAL A 824 -3.25 -1.63 22.93
C VAL A 824 -2.93 -0.13 23.13
N GLY A 825 -2.33 0.22 24.28
CA GLY A 825 -1.91 1.57 24.64
C GLY A 825 -0.83 2.21 23.75
N SER A 826 0.08 1.44 23.14
CA SER A 826 1.20 1.98 22.33
C SER A 826 0.85 2.30 20.87
N LEU A 827 -0.34 1.92 20.41
CA LEU A 827 -0.75 1.97 19.00
C LEU A 827 -1.23 3.34 18.50
N PHE A 828 -1.14 4.39 19.30
CA PHE A 828 -1.68 5.72 18.97
C PHE A 828 -0.65 6.85 18.97
N ASP A 829 0.62 6.55 19.25
CA ASP A 829 1.66 7.58 19.26
C ASP A 829 2.00 8.07 17.83
N ASP A 830 1.60 7.30 16.80
CA ASP A 830 1.72 7.68 15.39
C ASP A 830 0.36 7.77 14.69
N CYS A 831 -0.16 8.99 14.49
CA CYS A 831 -1.36 9.25 13.69
C CYS A 831 -1.26 8.79 12.21
N GLY A 832 -0.08 8.37 11.75
CA GLY A 832 0.19 7.89 10.39
C GLY A 832 -0.24 6.44 10.13
N ASP A 833 -0.54 5.66 11.16
CA ASP A 833 -0.73 4.21 11.07
C ASP A 833 -2.20 3.75 11.06
N TRP A 834 -3.16 4.64 10.87
CA TRP A 834 -4.57 4.24 10.80
C TRP A 834 -4.99 3.85 9.37
N PRO A 835 -5.86 2.83 9.21
CA PRO A 835 -6.64 2.65 8.00
C PRO A 835 -7.45 3.93 7.74
N SER A 836 -6.94 4.77 6.85
CA SER A 836 -7.45 6.12 6.56
C SER A 836 -8.85 6.18 5.89
N ILE A 837 -9.59 5.07 5.81
CA ILE A 837 -10.99 5.05 5.35
C ILE A 837 -11.90 5.82 6.31
N PHE A 838 -11.54 5.90 7.59
CA PHE A 838 -12.17 6.78 8.57
C PHE A 838 -11.57 8.20 8.59
N SER A 839 -10.42 8.43 7.96
CA SER A 839 -9.84 9.79 7.81
C SER A 839 -10.65 10.66 6.84
N GLU A 840 -11.43 10.04 5.96
CA GLU A 840 -12.43 10.67 5.09
C GLU A 840 -13.46 11.51 5.86
N TRP A 841 -13.75 11.12 7.11
CA TRP A 841 -14.59 11.90 8.02
C TRP A 841 -13.98 13.26 8.38
N VAL A 842 -12.72 13.51 8.03
CA VAL A 842 -11.87 14.55 8.64
C VAL A 842 -11.13 15.46 7.70
N ASN A 843 -11.00 15.19 6.41
CA ASN A 843 -10.27 16.14 5.55
C ASN A 843 -11.18 17.22 4.94
N ILE A 844 -11.44 18.25 5.75
CA ILE A 844 -11.62 19.65 5.30
C ILE A 844 -10.84 20.57 6.24
N CYS A 845 -10.01 21.42 5.64
CA CYS A 845 -9.29 22.57 6.22
C CYS A 845 -7.97 22.28 6.95
N ASN A 846 -6.92 22.01 6.17
CA ASN A 846 -5.65 22.72 6.31
C ASN A 846 -4.98 22.84 4.93
N SER A 847 -5.33 23.90 4.20
CA SER A 847 -4.51 24.54 3.16
C SER A 847 -5.06 25.93 2.88
#